data_AF-A0A6V0D0H3-F1
#
_entry.id   AF-A0A6V0D0H3-F1
#
_cell.length_a   1.000
_cell.length_b   1.000
_cell.length_c   1.000
_cell.angle_alpha   90.00
_cell.angle_beta   90.00
_cell.angle_gamma   90.00
#
_symmetry.space_group_name_H-M   'P 1'
#
loop_
_entity.id
_entity.type
_entity.pdbx_description
1 polymer ?
#
loop_
_entity_poly.entity_id
_entity_poly.type
_entity_poly.pdbx_seq_one_letter_code
_entity_poly.pdbx_strand_id
1 'polypeptide(L)'
;MNRSMRAMWTRKMCFALWSFAAAVGSGSGYGSGLLVSALAPATNCGLGTNTNANNRLATVRLGATKSSLPTIEGLWKSLGSMTNASDGKNDKKQSIPSPGVGFFNAINDKNIDEAMAYIADTGIEEKNDDIDDGMITFRFEDTDFPNAWTTQQELERNLRLLSELSNSPTLVIDEDIYDADAGKSGVAFRIQSGGGAQKKGAAFFELNDAGLIRNAFVVKENDKSGESSLKILKLASDVIGVTKNDSTTDDDSSMQSIESLPTSTSKSLTPLSLPEQYFDAWNQRDMKQAVSVFAQDVEYDDTAFPVPFSGKDALEKHLNICAEAMPASFAFIVDDKIDAGEKVMVRWHVESNSEVLPFTRGCSWYTIENGKITSGTDLKEPAVFKTGGLSLFIDSFLSKVKEEPIRMIPTAVWATYIYVVFFSSWFYGLPATSLEVRTWEEVRDLSLNFFLVSPILGLPFAPVVHPGLEGIFNLLLSWAAMFGGFLSDDRKSKPNLFPMLPTVVGMQFLTSAFLLPYLATRSIEDKKEAKLPQEDITTVIRLTDSKILGSAMGIVGTGSIFWGLFARFEDFGDLATRYTSLIDLLSIDRVGSSFLVDLAIFGLFQGWLVDDDAKRRGMDSNSALAKAAKYIPFFGLATYLMLRSELLVAEE
;
A
#
# COMPACT_ATOMS: atom_id res chain seq x y z
N MET A 1 -4.51 -1.07 22.58
CA MET A 1 -5.78 -1.41 21.91
C MET A 1 -6.25 -2.77 22.42
N ASN A 2 -7.46 -2.88 22.98
CA ASN A 2 -7.85 -4.01 23.85
C ASN A 2 -8.38 -5.22 23.05
N ARG A 3 -8.25 -6.47 23.56
CA ARG A 3 -8.67 -7.70 22.83
C ARG A 3 -10.15 -7.68 22.42
N SER A 4 -11.01 -7.09 23.25
CA SER A 4 -12.44 -6.88 22.96
C SER A 4 -12.68 -6.03 21.70
N MET A 5 -11.84 -5.01 21.45
CA MET A 5 -11.95 -4.14 20.27
C MET A 5 -11.76 -4.93 18.97
N ARG A 6 -10.78 -5.86 18.91
CA ARG A 6 -10.56 -6.68 17.70
C ARG A 6 -11.77 -7.58 17.41
N ALA A 7 -12.27 -8.29 18.42
CA ALA A 7 -13.44 -9.16 18.25
C ALA A 7 -14.72 -8.40 17.86
N MET A 8 -14.92 -7.21 18.41
CA MET A 8 -16.04 -6.34 18.03
C MET A 8 -15.87 -5.77 16.60
N TRP A 9 -14.66 -5.35 16.22
CA TRP A 9 -14.34 -4.91 14.85
C TRP A 9 -14.60 -6.00 13.82
N THR A 10 -14.07 -7.21 14.01
CA THR A 10 -14.27 -8.32 13.05
C THR A 10 -15.75 -8.69 12.92
N ARG A 11 -16.50 -8.75 14.03
CA ARG A 11 -17.95 -9.02 13.99
C ARG A 11 -18.74 -7.89 13.33
N LYS A 12 -18.44 -6.63 13.63
CA LYS A 12 -19.08 -5.46 12.99
C LYS A 12 -18.76 -5.39 11.50
N MET A 13 -17.53 -5.66 11.08
CA MET A 13 -17.11 -5.64 9.67
C MET A 13 -17.82 -6.74 8.88
N CYS A 14 -17.90 -7.98 9.41
CA CYS A 14 -18.69 -9.04 8.77
C CYS A 14 -20.19 -8.73 8.72
N PHE A 15 -20.77 -8.16 9.77
CA PHE A 15 -22.20 -7.83 9.79
C PHE A 15 -22.54 -6.63 8.87
N ALA A 16 -21.70 -5.61 8.82
CA ALA A 16 -21.88 -4.47 7.92
C ALA A 16 -21.72 -4.89 6.44
N LEU A 17 -20.72 -5.71 6.11
CA LEU A 17 -20.57 -6.29 4.76
C LEU A 17 -21.77 -7.18 4.39
N TRP A 18 -22.27 -7.98 5.34
CA TRP A 18 -23.44 -8.83 5.12
C TRP A 18 -24.75 -8.03 4.96
N SER A 19 -25.00 -7.02 5.80
CA SER A 19 -26.17 -6.16 5.69
C SER A 19 -26.11 -5.26 4.45
N PHE A 20 -24.93 -4.80 4.03
CA PHE A 20 -24.75 -4.08 2.77
C PHE A 20 -25.00 -5.01 1.56
N ALA A 21 -24.48 -6.23 1.58
CA ALA A 21 -24.77 -7.24 0.56
C ALA A 21 -26.26 -7.63 0.52
N ALA A 22 -26.93 -7.77 1.67
CA ALA A 22 -28.35 -8.10 1.77
C ALA A 22 -29.27 -6.94 1.36
N ALA A 23 -28.91 -5.69 1.67
CA ALA A 23 -29.67 -4.51 1.29
C ALA A 23 -29.63 -4.24 -0.23
N VAL A 24 -28.54 -4.60 -0.91
CA VAL A 24 -28.42 -4.45 -2.36
C VAL A 24 -28.83 -5.73 -3.12
N GLY A 25 -28.74 -6.90 -2.47
CA GLY A 25 -29.09 -8.21 -3.03
C GLY A 25 -30.54 -8.63 -2.79
N SER A 26 -31.53 -7.94 -3.37
CA SER A 26 -32.92 -8.45 -3.43
C SER A 26 -33.58 -8.22 -4.80
N GLY A 27 -33.39 -9.18 -5.71
CA GLY A 27 -33.92 -9.13 -7.08
C GLY A 27 -34.00 -10.48 -7.78
N SER A 28 -34.96 -11.33 -7.36
CA SER A 28 -35.32 -12.65 -7.94
C SER A 28 -34.25 -13.77 -7.89
N GLY A 29 -34.56 -15.05 -7.65
CA GLY A 29 -35.81 -15.66 -7.19
C GLY A 29 -35.94 -17.14 -7.60
N TYR A 30 -36.08 -18.05 -6.63
CA TYR A 30 -36.73 -19.40 -6.64
C TYR A 30 -36.03 -20.41 -5.71
N GLY A 31 -36.81 -21.25 -5.00
CA GLY A 31 -36.34 -22.53 -4.45
C GLY A 31 -36.36 -22.67 -2.91
N SER A 32 -37.49 -23.05 -2.34
CA SER A 32 -37.61 -23.48 -0.94
C SER A 32 -37.50 -25.00 -0.79
N GLY A 33 -36.58 -25.54 0.03
CA GLY A 33 -36.58 -26.96 0.38
C GLY A 33 -35.35 -27.52 1.13
N LEU A 34 -35.60 -28.01 2.36
CA LEU A 34 -34.79 -28.94 3.17
C LEU A 34 -33.48 -28.47 3.83
N LEU A 35 -33.04 -29.33 4.78
CA LEU A 35 -32.24 -29.07 5.97
C LEU A 35 -31.21 -30.21 6.14
N VAL A 36 -30.05 -29.92 6.75
CA VAL A 36 -29.03 -30.87 7.26
C VAL A 36 -28.16 -31.63 6.23
N SER A 37 -26.86 -31.31 6.18
CA SER A 37 -25.73 -32.22 6.54
C SER A 37 -24.37 -31.62 6.14
N ALA A 38 -23.28 -32.25 6.57
CA ALA A 38 -21.91 -31.73 6.50
C ALA A 38 -21.07 -32.34 5.35
N LEU A 39 -19.79 -31.94 5.31
CA LEU A 39 -18.67 -32.50 4.54
C LEU A 39 -18.48 -32.00 3.09
N ALA A 40 -17.22 -31.72 2.77
CA ALA A 40 -16.63 -31.64 1.43
C ALA A 40 -16.28 -33.09 0.93
N PRO A 41 -15.67 -33.34 -0.25
CA PRO A 41 -15.15 -32.41 -1.27
C PRO A 41 -15.39 -32.81 -2.76
N ALA A 42 -14.83 -31.99 -3.67
CA ALA A 42 -14.20 -32.36 -4.96
C ALA A 42 -15.00 -32.83 -6.21
N THR A 43 -14.30 -32.70 -7.35
CA THR A 43 -14.50 -33.30 -8.69
C THR A 43 -15.53 -32.72 -9.69
N ASN A 44 -15.06 -31.73 -10.46
CA ASN A 44 -14.64 -31.83 -11.89
C ASN A 44 -15.59 -32.30 -13.03
N CYS A 45 -15.40 -31.67 -14.19
CA CYS A 45 -15.71 -32.09 -15.58
C CYS A 45 -17.18 -32.27 -16.05
N GLY A 46 -17.50 -31.67 -17.21
CA GLY A 46 -18.56 -32.24 -18.08
C GLY A 46 -19.22 -31.37 -19.15
N LEU A 47 -18.50 -30.96 -20.19
CA LEU A 47 -18.98 -30.82 -21.58
C LEU A 47 -20.36 -30.16 -21.86
N GLY A 48 -20.34 -28.88 -22.24
CA GLY A 48 -21.35 -28.32 -23.15
C GLY A 48 -21.02 -28.71 -24.60
N THR A 49 -21.96 -29.35 -25.31
CA THR A 49 -21.81 -29.64 -26.75
C THR A 49 -22.66 -28.68 -27.59
N ASN A 50 -22.12 -28.30 -28.76
CA ASN A 50 -22.86 -28.00 -29.99
C ASN A 50 -23.84 -26.79 -29.99
N THR A 51 -24.09 -26.09 -31.09
CA THR A 51 -23.78 -26.36 -32.52
C THR A 51 -23.86 -25.05 -33.32
N ASN A 52 -23.10 -24.95 -34.42
CA ASN A 52 -23.50 -24.45 -35.76
C ASN A 52 -24.23 -23.08 -35.93
N ALA A 53 -24.01 -22.31 -37.01
CA ALA A 53 -23.27 -22.58 -38.24
C ALA A 53 -23.06 -21.30 -39.09
N ASN A 54 -22.02 -21.32 -39.94
CA ASN A 54 -21.99 -20.89 -41.36
C ASN A 54 -22.44 -19.46 -41.76
N ASN A 55 -21.83 -18.78 -42.75
CA ASN A 55 -20.52 -18.92 -43.41
C ASN A 55 -20.28 -17.65 -44.29
N ARG A 56 -19.00 -17.24 -44.44
CA ARG A 56 -18.25 -16.91 -45.69
C ARG A 56 -19.02 -16.32 -46.91
N LEU A 57 -18.47 -15.37 -47.72
CA LEU A 57 -17.14 -14.74 -47.79
C LEU A 57 -17.12 -13.55 -48.79
N ALA A 58 -16.13 -12.66 -48.62
CA ALA A 58 -15.40 -11.87 -49.64
C ALA A 58 -16.06 -10.72 -50.43
N THR A 59 -15.43 -9.53 -50.36
CA THR A 59 -14.73 -8.77 -51.45
C THR A 59 -14.58 -7.28 -51.03
N VAL A 60 -13.50 -6.84 -50.34
CA VAL A 60 -12.18 -6.34 -50.85
C VAL A 60 -12.13 -4.85 -51.25
N ARG A 61 -11.23 -4.07 -50.58
CA ARG A 61 -10.72 -2.68 -50.85
C ARG A 61 -11.73 -1.52 -50.70
N LEU A 62 -11.43 -0.32 -50.19
CA LEU A 62 -10.26 0.38 -49.60
C LEU A 62 -10.83 1.49 -48.66
N GLY A 63 -10.15 2.06 -47.66
CA GLY A 63 -8.84 1.77 -47.06
C GLY A 63 -8.20 3.01 -46.40
N ALA A 64 -8.02 3.03 -45.07
CA ALA A 64 -7.33 4.07 -44.29
C ALA A 64 -6.51 3.43 -43.16
N THR A 65 -5.26 3.86 -42.96
CA THR A 65 -4.24 3.13 -42.19
C THR A 65 -4.21 3.49 -40.70
N LYS A 66 -4.34 2.48 -39.81
CA LYS A 66 -3.86 2.58 -38.41
C LYS A 66 -2.32 2.65 -38.42
N SER A 67 -1.73 3.58 -37.67
CA SER A 67 -0.30 3.55 -37.31
C SER A 67 -0.07 2.43 -36.30
N SER A 68 0.83 1.49 -36.63
CA SER A 68 1.10 0.30 -35.85
C SER A 68 1.97 0.56 -34.62
N LEU A 69 1.52 0.07 -33.45
CA LEU A 69 2.40 -0.23 -32.32
C LEU A 69 3.49 -1.22 -32.78
N PRO A 70 4.76 -1.07 -32.36
CA PRO A 70 5.80 -2.05 -32.63
C PRO A 70 5.64 -3.26 -31.69
N THR A 71 5.32 -4.43 -32.25
CA THR A 71 5.33 -5.68 -31.49
C THR A 71 6.75 -6.04 -31.06
N ILE A 72 6.92 -6.61 -29.86
CA ILE A 72 8.22 -7.04 -29.29
C ILE A 72 9.03 -7.88 -30.29
N GLU A 73 8.39 -8.80 -31.03
CA GLU A 73 9.03 -9.64 -32.06
C GLU A 73 9.61 -8.81 -33.25
N GLY A 74 8.98 -7.69 -33.59
CA GLY A 74 9.47 -6.75 -34.61
C GLY A 74 10.67 -5.94 -34.13
N LEU A 75 10.71 -5.62 -32.83
CA LEU A 75 11.83 -4.94 -32.18
C LEU A 75 13.08 -5.85 -32.18
N TRP A 76 12.91 -7.12 -31.79
CA TRP A 76 13.97 -8.13 -31.88
C TRP A 76 14.42 -8.45 -33.32
N LYS A 77 13.51 -8.50 -34.30
CA LYS A 77 13.89 -8.65 -35.72
C LYS A 77 14.66 -7.45 -36.27
N SER A 78 14.32 -6.23 -35.85
CA SER A 78 15.06 -5.02 -36.21
C SER A 78 16.50 -5.09 -35.66
N LEU A 79 16.65 -5.41 -34.38
CA LEU A 79 17.95 -5.60 -33.72
C LEU A 79 18.80 -6.71 -34.40
N GLY A 80 18.19 -7.87 -34.68
CA GLY A 80 18.86 -9.00 -35.35
C GLY A 80 19.25 -8.76 -36.81
N SER A 81 18.73 -7.70 -37.46
CA SER A 81 19.12 -7.31 -38.82
C SER A 81 20.33 -6.36 -38.89
N MET A 82 20.68 -5.70 -37.77
CA MET A 82 21.85 -4.81 -37.71
C MET A 82 23.17 -5.55 -37.44
N THR A 83 23.12 -6.78 -36.94
CA THR A 83 24.32 -7.57 -36.60
C THR A 83 25.09 -8.13 -37.81
N ASN A 84 24.54 -8.01 -39.03
CA ASN A 84 25.17 -8.47 -40.28
C ASN A 84 25.82 -7.35 -41.11
N ALA A 85 25.91 -6.12 -40.60
CA ALA A 85 26.56 -5.00 -41.27
C ALA A 85 28.02 -4.82 -40.80
N SER A 86 28.90 -5.76 -41.15
CA SER A 86 30.33 -5.59 -40.94
C SER A 86 30.94 -4.70 -42.03
N ASP A 87 31.07 -3.40 -41.77
CA ASP A 87 32.15 -2.62 -42.37
C ASP A 87 32.65 -1.52 -41.42
N GLY A 88 33.96 -1.31 -41.40
CA GLY A 88 34.65 -0.81 -40.20
C GLY A 88 34.73 0.72 -40.08
N LYS A 89 34.41 1.23 -38.89
CA LYS A 89 35.13 2.36 -38.26
C LYS A 89 34.87 2.44 -36.75
N ASN A 90 35.83 3.02 -36.04
CA ASN A 90 35.84 3.13 -34.58
C ASN A 90 34.67 3.98 -34.06
N ASP A 91 33.75 3.35 -33.34
CA ASP A 91 32.85 4.02 -32.40
C ASP A 91 32.86 3.29 -31.06
N LYS A 92 32.67 4.04 -29.97
CA LYS A 92 32.68 3.49 -28.61
C LYS A 92 31.52 2.50 -28.46
N LYS A 93 31.82 1.30 -27.96
CA LYS A 93 30.83 0.23 -27.71
C LYS A 93 29.78 0.73 -26.72
N GLN A 94 28.66 1.23 -27.23
CA GLN A 94 27.57 1.76 -26.43
C GLN A 94 26.85 0.57 -25.77
N SER A 95 26.89 0.50 -24.45
CA SER A 95 26.25 -0.59 -23.69
C SER A 95 24.75 -0.55 -23.91
N ILE A 96 24.14 -1.69 -24.17
CA ILE A 96 22.68 -1.83 -24.11
C ILE A 96 22.31 -1.79 -22.61
N PRO A 97 21.42 -0.89 -22.17
CA PRO A 97 21.05 -0.78 -20.76
C PRO A 97 20.29 -2.03 -20.29
N SER A 98 20.54 -2.47 -19.06
CA SER A 98 19.83 -3.62 -18.48
C SER A 98 18.34 -3.33 -18.22
N PRO A 99 17.49 -4.35 -18.04
CA PRO A 99 16.07 -4.15 -17.74
C PRO A 99 15.80 -3.29 -16.48
N GLY A 100 16.65 -3.38 -15.45
CA GLY A 100 16.58 -2.51 -14.27
C GLY A 100 16.87 -1.03 -14.57
N VAL A 101 17.82 -0.76 -15.48
CA VAL A 101 18.10 0.60 -15.96
C VAL A 101 16.95 1.13 -16.82
N GLY A 102 16.38 0.30 -17.69
CA GLY A 102 15.20 0.64 -18.48
C GLY A 102 14.00 1.03 -17.60
N PHE A 103 13.72 0.20 -16.58
CA PHE A 103 12.67 0.46 -15.58
C PHE A 103 12.84 1.81 -14.87
N PHE A 104 14.05 2.13 -14.36
CA PHE A 104 14.27 3.40 -13.68
C PHE A 104 14.29 4.61 -14.61
N ASN A 105 14.75 4.47 -15.86
CA ASN A 105 14.64 5.54 -16.85
C ASN A 105 13.17 5.87 -17.16
N ALA A 106 12.34 4.86 -17.37
CA ALA A 106 10.90 5.05 -17.58
C ALA A 106 10.20 5.71 -16.37
N ILE A 107 10.63 5.41 -15.14
CA ILE A 107 10.17 6.11 -13.92
C ILE A 107 10.60 7.59 -13.92
N ASN A 108 11.86 7.89 -14.27
CA ASN A 108 12.36 9.27 -14.37
C ASN A 108 11.59 10.09 -15.42
N ASP A 109 11.30 9.48 -16.58
CA ASP A 109 10.52 10.08 -17.67
C ASP A 109 9.00 10.14 -17.36
N LYS A 110 8.59 9.66 -16.18
CA LYS A 110 7.20 9.53 -15.72
C LYS A 110 6.32 8.66 -16.64
N ASN A 111 6.93 7.84 -17.49
CA ASN A 111 6.26 6.92 -18.40
C ASN A 111 5.97 5.59 -17.69
N ILE A 112 4.94 5.56 -16.85
CA ILE A 112 4.62 4.37 -16.05
C ILE A 112 4.23 3.18 -16.93
N ASP A 113 3.62 3.41 -18.10
CA ASP A 113 3.24 2.32 -19.01
C ASP A 113 4.48 1.60 -19.58
N GLU A 114 5.56 2.34 -19.85
CA GLU A 114 6.86 1.78 -20.22
C GLU A 114 7.59 1.13 -19.03
N ALA A 115 7.50 1.72 -17.83
CA ALA A 115 8.06 1.11 -16.62
C ALA A 115 7.41 -0.26 -16.34
N MET A 116 6.08 -0.36 -16.47
CA MET A 116 5.36 -1.61 -16.28
C MET A 116 5.65 -2.65 -17.37
N ALA A 117 6.13 -2.24 -18.56
CA ALA A 117 6.55 -3.17 -19.61
C ALA A 117 7.84 -3.95 -19.27
N TYR A 118 8.60 -3.51 -18.27
CA TYR A 118 9.74 -4.26 -17.70
C TYR A 118 9.34 -5.23 -16.58
N ILE A 119 8.09 -5.20 -16.11
CA ILE A 119 7.60 -6.05 -15.02
C ILE A 119 7.00 -7.34 -15.59
N ALA A 120 7.31 -8.48 -14.97
CA ALA A 120 6.72 -9.76 -15.36
C ALA A 120 5.21 -9.78 -15.04
N ASP A 121 4.40 -10.20 -16.02
CA ASP A 121 2.98 -10.48 -15.79
C ASP A 121 2.86 -11.64 -14.78
N THR A 122 1.93 -11.52 -13.83
CA THR A 122 1.61 -12.55 -12.86
C THR A 122 0.77 -13.65 -13.50
N GLY A 123 1.41 -14.42 -14.39
CA GLY A 123 0.91 -15.71 -14.81
C GLY A 123 0.68 -16.58 -13.58
N ILE A 124 -0.57 -16.96 -13.35
CA ILE A 124 -0.90 -18.03 -12.41
C ILE A 124 -0.44 -19.33 -13.09
N GLU A 125 0.80 -19.76 -12.85
CA GLU A 125 1.18 -21.12 -13.19
C GLU A 125 0.32 -22.06 -12.34
N GLU A 126 -0.40 -22.96 -13.02
CA GLU A 126 -1.26 -23.92 -12.37
C GLU A 126 -0.44 -24.80 -11.43
N LYS A 127 -0.97 -25.06 -10.23
CA LYS A 127 -0.40 -26.04 -9.32
C LYS A 127 -0.25 -27.39 -10.02
N ASN A 128 0.98 -27.76 -10.34
CA ASN A 128 1.36 -29.17 -10.38
C ASN A 128 1.63 -29.59 -8.94
N ASP A 129 0.80 -30.49 -8.40
CA ASP A 129 0.76 -30.86 -6.97
C ASP A 129 2.00 -31.68 -6.48
N ASP A 130 3.06 -31.79 -7.27
CA ASP A 130 4.29 -32.54 -6.96
C ASP A 130 5.57 -31.72 -7.28
N ILE A 131 5.90 -30.73 -6.44
CA ILE A 131 7.27 -30.26 -6.09
C ILE A 131 7.17 -29.37 -4.85
N ASP A 132 7.93 -29.71 -3.81
CA ASP A 132 7.95 -29.01 -2.52
C ASP A 132 9.19 -28.10 -2.43
N ASP A 133 9.12 -26.92 -3.06
CA ASP A 133 9.86 -25.71 -2.62
C ASP A 133 9.45 -24.45 -3.43
N GLY A 134 8.92 -23.45 -2.72
CA GLY A 134 9.02 -22.01 -3.04
C GLY A 134 8.88 -21.48 -4.47
N MET A 135 7.77 -21.72 -5.19
CA MET A 135 7.44 -20.94 -6.40
C MET A 135 7.15 -19.47 -6.05
N ILE A 136 8.10 -18.57 -6.34
CA ILE A 136 7.98 -17.13 -6.05
C ILE A 136 7.03 -16.47 -7.05
N THR A 137 5.83 -16.15 -6.58
CA THR A 137 4.96 -15.14 -7.21
C THR A 137 5.63 -13.76 -7.15
N PHE A 138 5.36 -12.91 -8.15
CA PHE A 138 5.93 -11.57 -8.31
C PHE A 138 6.06 -10.80 -6.99
N ARG A 139 7.25 -10.25 -6.71
CA ARG A 139 7.56 -9.57 -5.46
C ARG A 139 8.45 -8.35 -5.68
N PHE A 140 7.93 -7.16 -5.41
CA PHE A 140 8.72 -5.93 -5.46
C PHE A 140 8.82 -5.32 -4.06
N GLU A 141 10.02 -5.29 -3.49
CA GLU A 141 10.28 -4.73 -2.17
C GLU A 141 11.12 -3.45 -2.27
N ASP A 142 10.61 -2.35 -1.70
CA ASP A 142 11.34 -1.10 -1.51
C ASP A 142 11.39 -0.82 0.00
N THR A 143 12.60 -0.67 0.56
CA THR A 143 12.81 -0.58 2.02
C THR A 143 12.16 0.63 2.68
N ASP A 144 11.83 1.68 1.91
CA ASP A 144 11.06 2.84 2.40
C ASP A 144 9.63 2.45 2.84
N PHE A 145 9.12 1.32 2.35
CA PHE A 145 7.76 0.84 2.54
C PHE A 145 7.70 -0.34 3.53
N PRO A 146 6.62 -0.44 4.33
CA PRO A 146 6.48 -1.50 5.34
C PRO A 146 6.31 -2.89 4.73
N ASN A 147 5.68 -3.00 3.57
CA ASN A 147 5.34 -4.25 2.89
C ASN A 147 5.89 -4.22 1.47
N ALA A 148 6.35 -5.36 0.97
CA ALA A 148 6.57 -5.57 -0.46
C ALA A 148 5.23 -5.60 -1.21
N TRP A 149 5.24 -5.18 -2.47
CA TRP A 149 4.11 -5.34 -3.39
C TRP A 149 4.17 -6.74 -4.00
N THR A 150 3.10 -7.52 -3.85
CA THR A 150 3.02 -8.91 -4.34
C THR A 150 2.14 -9.04 -5.59
N THR A 151 1.69 -7.92 -6.14
CA THR A 151 0.91 -7.85 -7.38
C THR A 151 1.36 -6.70 -8.25
N GLN A 152 1.34 -6.89 -9.57
CA GLN A 152 1.68 -5.86 -10.54
C GLN A 152 0.79 -4.61 -10.39
N GLN A 153 -0.49 -4.80 -10.07
CA GLN A 153 -1.47 -3.72 -9.89
C GLN A 153 -1.18 -2.84 -8.66
N GLU A 154 -0.65 -3.43 -7.58
CA GLU A 154 -0.24 -2.66 -6.39
C GLU A 154 1.02 -1.84 -6.68
N LEU A 155 2.00 -2.40 -7.38
CA LEU A 155 3.20 -1.65 -7.80
C LEU A 155 2.80 -0.50 -8.73
N GLU A 156 2.06 -0.79 -9.81
CA GLU A 156 1.61 0.19 -10.80
C GLU A 156 0.89 1.38 -10.13
N ARG A 157 -0.06 1.11 -9.23
CA ARG A 157 -0.80 2.15 -8.51
C ARG A 157 0.15 3.07 -7.73
N ASN A 158 1.17 2.52 -7.07
CA ASN A 158 2.13 3.32 -6.31
C ASN A 158 3.08 4.09 -7.24
N LEU A 159 3.53 3.52 -8.35
CA LEU A 159 4.34 4.22 -9.36
C LEU A 159 3.57 5.39 -10.01
N ARG A 160 2.27 5.21 -10.32
CA ARG A 160 1.41 6.31 -10.80
C ARG A 160 1.28 7.42 -9.76
N LEU A 161 1.00 7.09 -8.50
CA LEU A 161 0.96 8.07 -7.39
C LEU A 161 2.31 8.81 -7.19
N LEU A 162 3.44 8.15 -7.42
CA LEU A 162 4.79 8.77 -7.36
C LEU A 162 5.06 9.71 -8.55
N SER A 163 4.54 9.40 -9.73
CA SER A 163 4.70 10.23 -10.94
C SER A 163 3.85 11.52 -10.89
N GLU A 164 2.73 11.53 -10.18
CA GLU A 164 1.89 12.72 -9.94
C GLU A 164 2.62 13.81 -9.13
N LEU A 165 3.67 13.47 -8.37
CA LEU A 165 4.37 14.44 -7.53
C LEU A 165 5.13 15.47 -8.38
N SER A 166 4.86 16.76 -8.16
CA SER A 166 5.55 17.85 -8.89
C SER A 166 7.04 17.96 -8.55
N ASN A 167 7.47 17.37 -7.43
CA ASN A 167 8.87 17.24 -7.01
C ASN A 167 9.32 15.75 -6.90
N SER A 168 8.87 14.85 -7.78
CA SER A 168 9.42 13.47 -7.83
C SER A 168 10.96 13.53 -7.90
N PRO A 169 11.71 12.87 -7.00
CA PRO A 169 13.16 12.91 -7.06
C PRO A 169 13.67 12.13 -8.28
N THR A 170 14.66 12.68 -8.96
CA THR A 170 15.26 12.02 -10.13
C THR A 170 16.30 10.99 -9.68
N LEU A 171 16.20 9.77 -10.21
CA LEU A 171 17.13 8.68 -9.99
C LEU A 171 18.28 8.79 -11.01
N VAL A 172 19.42 9.30 -10.59
CA VAL A 172 20.63 9.32 -11.41
C VAL A 172 21.32 7.98 -11.27
N ILE A 173 21.33 7.20 -12.36
CA ILE A 173 21.98 5.88 -12.38
C ILE A 173 23.50 6.08 -12.40
N ASP A 174 24.17 5.47 -11.42
CA ASP A 174 25.62 5.50 -11.26
C ASP A 174 26.27 4.24 -11.83
N GLU A 175 25.67 3.07 -11.56
CA GLU A 175 26.19 1.77 -12.01
C GLU A 175 25.09 0.86 -12.56
N ASP A 176 25.40 0.17 -13.66
CA ASP A 176 24.63 -0.94 -14.23
C ASP A 176 25.47 -2.21 -14.14
N ILE A 177 25.00 -3.21 -13.39
CA ILE A 177 25.67 -4.48 -13.10
C ILE A 177 24.74 -5.59 -13.60
N TYR A 178 24.96 -6.03 -14.83
CA TYR A 178 24.07 -6.97 -15.51
C TYR A 178 24.74 -8.32 -15.77
N ASP A 179 24.19 -9.38 -15.17
CA ASP A 179 24.54 -10.77 -15.40
C ASP A 179 23.43 -11.41 -16.23
N ALA A 180 23.64 -11.45 -17.55
CA ALA A 180 22.68 -11.99 -18.50
C ALA A 180 22.53 -13.52 -18.39
N ASP A 181 23.58 -14.23 -17.97
CA ASP A 181 23.59 -15.69 -17.87
C ASP A 181 22.86 -16.16 -16.61
N ALA A 182 22.95 -15.40 -15.51
CA ALA A 182 22.16 -15.64 -14.28
C ALA A 182 20.75 -14.99 -14.31
N GLY A 183 20.44 -14.16 -15.31
CA GLY A 183 19.18 -13.43 -15.40
C GLY A 183 18.99 -12.39 -14.30
N LYS A 184 20.04 -11.63 -13.95
CA LYS A 184 20.02 -10.65 -12.84
C LYS A 184 20.55 -9.29 -13.24
N SER A 185 19.91 -8.24 -12.74
CA SER A 185 20.25 -6.83 -12.99
C SER A 185 20.38 -6.09 -11.66
N GLY A 186 21.54 -5.51 -11.41
CA GLY A 186 21.83 -4.66 -10.26
C GLY A 186 22.02 -3.23 -10.72
N VAL A 187 21.38 -2.27 -10.05
CA VAL A 187 21.49 -0.84 -10.40
C VAL A 187 21.83 -0.03 -9.15
N ALA A 188 22.97 0.63 -9.14
CA ALA A 188 23.28 1.64 -8.13
C ALA A 188 22.90 3.03 -8.64
N PHE A 189 22.32 3.86 -7.78
CA PHE A 189 21.79 5.17 -8.16
C PHE A 189 21.90 6.21 -7.03
N ARG A 190 21.82 7.48 -7.41
CA ARG A 190 21.65 8.63 -6.50
C ARG A 190 20.32 9.31 -6.71
N ILE A 191 19.69 9.66 -5.60
CA ILE A 191 18.42 10.36 -5.53
C ILE A 191 18.72 11.88 -5.51
N GLN A 192 18.39 12.57 -6.60
CA GLN A 192 18.42 14.03 -6.66
C GLN A 192 17.04 14.60 -6.35
N SER A 193 16.92 15.30 -5.23
CA SER A 193 15.73 16.10 -4.88
C SER A 193 16.12 17.58 -4.80
N GLY A 194 15.24 18.47 -5.28
CA GLY A 194 15.55 19.88 -5.57
C GLY A 194 15.99 20.70 -4.36
N GLY A 195 17.29 20.69 -4.04
CA GLY A 195 17.90 21.39 -2.91
C GLY A 195 18.28 20.51 -1.70
N GLY A 196 18.06 19.18 -1.77
CA GLY A 196 18.41 18.24 -0.70
C GLY A 196 19.82 17.64 -0.84
N ALA A 197 20.28 16.95 0.20
CA ALA A 197 21.48 16.10 0.13
C ALA A 197 21.23 14.92 -0.83
N GLN A 198 22.22 14.57 -1.65
CA GLN A 198 22.15 13.40 -2.51
C GLN A 198 22.22 12.14 -1.66
N LYS A 199 21.16 11.31 -1.71
CA LYS A 199 21.11 9.99 -1.07
C LYS A 199 21.43 8.91 -2.09
N LYS A 200 22.28 7.95 -1.74
CA LYS A 200 22.54 6.75 -2.55
C LYS A 200 21.39 5.74 -2.42
N GLY A 201 21.32 4.81 -3.36
CA GLY A 201 20.47 3.62 -3.31
C GLY A 201 20.98 2.54 -4.24
N ALA A 202 20.50 1.32 -4.04
CA ALA A 202 20.75 0.19 -4.90
C ALA A 202 19.47 -0.61 -5.09
N ALA A 203 19.30 -1.16 -6.29
CA ALA A 203 18.25 -2.09 -6.63
C ALA A 203 18.85 -3.40 -7.14
N PHE A 204 18.31 -4.51 -6.65
CA PHE A 204 18.62 -5.86 -7.09
C PHE A 204 17.37 -6.42 -7.77
N PHE A 205 17.49 -6.82 -9.02
CA PHE A 205 16.40 -7.37 -9.82
C PHE A 205 16.74 -8.79 -10.28
N GLU A 206 15.81 -9.73 -10.05
CA GLU A 206 15.80 -11.01 -10.75
C GLU A 206 14.84 -10.93 -11.93
N LEU A 207 15.25 -11.51 -13.05
CA LEU A 207 14.47 -11.58 -14.27
C LEU A 207 13.89 -13.00 -14.47
N ASN A 208 12.82 -13.10 -15.25
CA ASN A 208 12.37 -14.36 -15.82
C ASN A 208 13.05 -14.64 -17.17
N ASP A 209 12.75 -15.79 -17.78
CA ASP A 209 13.32 -16.21 -19.08
C ASP A 209 13.02 -15.24 -20.24
N ALA A 210 12.02 -14.36 -20.09
CA ALA A 210 11.68 -13.30 -21.05
C ALA A 210 12.44 -11.97 -20.79
N GLY A 211 13.29 -11.91 -19.75
CA GLY A 211 14.03 -10.71 -19.35
C GLY A 211 13.22 -9.70 -18.54
N LEU A 212 12.04 -10.09 -18.02
CA LEU A 212 11.15 -9.23 -17.24
C LEU A 212 11.37 -9.41 -15.73
N ILE A 213 11.29 -8.31 -14.99
CA ILE A 213 11.53 -8.26 -13.53
C ILE A 213 10.43 -9.05 -12.79
N ARG A 214 10.83 -10.14 -12.12
CA ARG A 214 9.95 -10.96 -11.27
C ARG A 214 10.10 -10.68 -9.78
N ASN A 215 11.33 -10.39 -9.34
CA ASN A 215 11.68 -10.07 -7.97
C ASN A 215 12.52 -8.80 -7.95
N ALA A 216 12.24 -7.89 -7.03
CA ALA A 216 13.01 -6.67 -6.84
C ALA A 216 13.25 -6.40 -5.35
N PHE A 217 14.45 -5.96 -5.02
CA PHE A 217 14.83 -5.46 -3.70
C PHE A 217 15.55 -4.12 -3.85
N VAL A 218 14.92 -3.03 -3.43
CA VAL A 218 15.41 -1.65 -3.52
C VAL A 218 15.71 -1.12 -2.13
N VAL A 219 16.97 -0.75 -1.90
CA VAL A 219 17.47 -0.15 -0.65
C VAL A 219 17.99 1.26 -0.89
N LYS A 220 17.78 2.16 0.07
CA LYS A 220 18.15 3.59 -0.02
C LYS A 220 18.83 4.07 1.25
N GLU A 221 19.64 5.11 1.12
CA GLU A 221 20.47 5.67 2.19
C GLU A 221 19.62 6.28 3.32
N ASN A 222 19.79 5.73 4.52
CA ASN A 222 19.20 6.25 5.75
C ASN A 222 20.08 7.36 6.36
N ASP A 223 19.56 8.08 7.35
CA ASP A 223 20.30 9.18 7.98
C ASP A 223 21.53 8.66 8.76
N LYS A 224 22.67 9.31 8.51
CA LYS A 224 24.04 8.87 8.86
C LYS A 224 24.33 8.83 10.37
N SER A 225 23.79 7.81 11.03
CA SER A 225 23.74 7.64 12.48
C SER A 225 24.72 6.61 13.05
N GLY A 226 25.53 5.96 12.19
CA GLY A 226 26.38 4.81 12.53
C GLY A 226 27.28 5.02 13.75
N GLU A 227 27.98 6.16 13.82
CA GLU A 227 28.87 6.45 14.95
C GLU A 227 28.14 6.49 16.31
N SER A 228 26.94 7.06 16.34
CA SER A 228 26.17 7.18 17.58
C SER A 228 25.66 5.82 18.02
N SER A 229 25.20 4.99 17.08
CA SER A 229 24.79 3.61 17.34
C SER A 229 25.94 2.75 17.87
N LEU A 230 27.14 2.82 17.26
CA LEU A 230 28.32 2.08 17.75
C LEU A 230 28.73 2.51 19.17
N LYS A 231 28.68 3.81 19.49
CA LYS A 231 28.99 4.32 20.85
C LYS A 231 28.00 3.78 21.88
N ILE A 232 26.71 3.71 21.55
CA ILE A 232 25.67 3.14 22.43
C ILE A 232 25.86 1.63 22.61
N LEU A 233 26.14 0.89 21.54
CA LEU A 233 26.37 -0.55 21.59
C LEU A 233 27.63 -0.90 22.40
N LYS A 234 28.73 -0.16 22.22
CA LYS A 234 29.94 -0.34 23.02
C LYS A 234 29.71 -0.07 24.51
N LEU A 235 29.02 1.02 24.85
CA LEU A 235 28.62 1.30 26.24
C LEU A 235 27.76 0.18 26.84
N ALA A 236 26.83 -0.40 26.08
CA ALA A 236 26.02 -1.52 26.55
C ALA A 236 26.85 -2.81 26.73
N SER A 237 27.78 -3.09 25.81
CA SER A 237 28.71 -4.22 25.88
C SER A 237 29.62 -4.12 27.10
N ASP A 238 30.23 -2.95 27.33
CA ASP A 238 31.10 -2.68 28.47
C ASP A 238 30.36 -2.86 29.81
N VAL A 239 29.11 -2.37 29.91
CA VAL A 239 28.26 -2.56 31.09
C VAL A 239 27.93 -4.03 31.33
N ILE A 240 27.61 -4.81 30.29
CA ILE A 240 27.36 -6.26 30.41
C ILE A 240 28.64 -7.01 30.83
N GLY A 241 29.80 -6.63 30.28
CA GLY A 241 31.10 -7.18 30.67
C GLY A 241 31.46 -6.91 32.12
N VAL A 242 31.24 -5.69 32.61
CA VAL A 242 31.40 -5.32 34.03
C VAL A 242 30.44 -6.12 34.92
N THR A 243 29.17 -6.25 34.53
CA THR A 243 28.18 -7.01 35.31
C THR A 243 28.52 -8.50 35.41
N LYS A 244 29.22 -9.07 34.41
CA LYS A 244 29.72 -10.46 34.44
C LYS A 244 30.93 -10.67 35.36
N ASN A 245 31.71 -9.62 35.63
CA ASN A 245 32.89 -9.68 36.50
C ASN A 245 32.56 -9.46 37.98
N ASP A 246 31.38 -8.93 38.31
CA ASP A 246 30.92 -8.73 39.70
C ASP A 246 30.17 -9.96 40.27
N SER A 247 30.13 -11.06 39.51
CA SER A 247 29.48 -12.33 39.89
C SER A 247 30.48 -13.50 39.95
N THR A 248 31.65 -13.30 40.56
CA THR A 248 32.61 -14.38 40.88
C THR A 248 32.72 -14.63 42.37
N THR A 249 31.90 -15.57 42.86
CA THR A 249 32.23 -16.43 44.01
C THR A 249 31.69 -17.83 43.68
N ASP A 250 32.62 -18.77 43.50
CA ASP A 250 32.57 -20.23 43.76
C ASP A 250 31.21 -20.94 43.52
N ASP A 251 31.11 -21.92 42.62
CA ASP A 251 31.65 -23.26 42.94
C ASP A 251 31.93 -24.19 41.73
N ASP A 252 32.74 -25.20 42.07
CA ASP A 252 33.30 -26.40 41.42
C ASP A 252 32.79 -26.98 40.06
N SER A 253 33.70 -27.82 39.54
CA SER A 253 33.79 -28.54 38.29
C SER A 253 32.66 -29.53 37.93
N SER A 254 32.41 -29.64 36.61
CA SER A 254 32.27 -30.94 35.96
C SER A 254 32.69 -30.88 34.48
N MET A 255 33.76 -31.59 34.12
CA MET A 255 34.02 -31.95 32.72
C MET A 255 33.10 -33.09 32.32
N GLN A 256 32.37 -32.96 31.21
CA GLN A 256 32.01 -34.13 30.41
C GLN A 256 31.82 -33.83 28.92
N SER A 257 32.59 -34.57 28.11
CA SER A 257 32.38 -34.93 26.70
C SER A 257 31.97 -33.84 25.71
N ILE A 258 32.94 -33.49 24.86
CA ILE A 258 32.75 -33.08 23.47
C ILE A 258 31.77 -34.04 22.78
N GLU A 259 30.71 -33.52 22.19
CA GLU A 259 29.90 -34.23 21.19
C GLU A 259 29.99 -33.48 19.85
N SER A 260 30.13 -34.24 18.77
CA SER A 260 30.70 -33.77 17.50
C SER A 260 29.69 -33.10 16.55
N LEU A 261 30.22 -32.28 15.64
CA LEU A 261 29.52 -31.65 14.51
C LEU A 261 28.55 -32.62 13.79
N PRO A 262 27.37 -32.13 13.37
CA PRO A 262 26.77 -32.50 12.10
C PRO A 262 27.36 -31.61 10.99
N THR A 263 28.29 -32.14 10.21
CA THR A 263 28.92 -31.43 9.08
C THR A 263 27.99 -31.40 7.86
N SER A 264 28.05 -30.30 7.12
CA SER A 264 27.64 -30.13 5.71
C SER A 264 26.18 -30.41 5.32
N THR A 265 25.41 -29.32 5.20
CA THR A 265 24.56 -29.12 4.02
C THR A 265 25.46 -29.01 2.78
N SER A 266 25.14 -29.71 1.70
CA SER A 266 25.98 -29.74 0.49
C SER A 266 25.84 -28.45 -0.34
N LYS A 267 26.69 -27.44 -0.10
CA LYS A 267 26.88 -26.33 -1.05
C LYS A 267 27.76 -26.77 -2.23
N SER A 268 27.38 -26.32 -3.43
CA SER A 268 28.07 -26.54 -4.70
C SER A 268 29.54 -26.10 -4.66
N LEU A 269 30.41 -26.80 -5.39
CA LEU A 269 31.85 -26.54 -5.52
C LEU A 269 32.18 -25.34 -6.44
N THR A 270 31.48 -24.22 -6.28
CA THR A 270 31.88 -22.93 -6.87
C THR A 270 32.85 -22.19 -5.92
N PRO A 271 33.95 -21.60 -6.42
CA PRO A 271 34.83 -20.79 -5.58
C PRO A 271 34.08 -19.55 -5.06
N LEU A 272 34.28 -19.22 -3.79
CA LEU A 272 33.72 -18.02 -3.16
C LEU A 272 34.25 -16.76 -3.87
N SER A 273 33.34 -15.86 -4.23
CA SER A 273 33.69 -14.52 -4.74
C SER A 273 34.40 -13.69 -3.68
N LEU A 274 35.08 -12.61 -4.09
CA LEU A 274 35.79 -11.74 -3.13
C LEU A 274 34.86 -11.15 -2.04
N PRO A 275 33.61 -10.72 -2.32
CA PRO A 275 32.67 -10.31 -1.28
C PRO A 275 32.27 -11.42 -0.31
N GLU A 276 32.03 -12.64 -0.79
CA GLU A 276 31.71 -13.79 0.09
C GLU A 276 32.89 -14.13 1.02
N GLN A 277 34.13 -14.13 0.49
CA GLN A 277 35.35 -14.30 1.31
C GLN A 277 35.51 -13.20 2.37
N TYR A 278 35.13 -11.96 2.06
CA TYR A 278 35.12 -10.84 3.00
C TYR A 278 34.11 -11.06 4.14
N PHE A 279 32.85 -11.38 3.82
CA PHE A 279 31.84 -11.65 4.83
C PHE A 279 32.15 -12.91 5.67
N ASP A 280 32.68 -13.97 5.07
CA ASP A 280 33.10 -15.18 5.81
C ASP A 280 34.22 -14.88 6.82
N ALA A 281 35.20 -14.06 6.46
CA ALA A 281 36.28 -13.64 7.35
C ALA A 281 35.79 -12.68 8.45
N TRP A 282 34.88 -11.77 8.11
CA TRP A 282 34.20 -10.88 9.04
C TRP A 282 33.40 -11.67 10.10
N ASN A 283 32.66 -12.70 9.68
CA ASN A 283 31.90 -13.59 10.55
C ASN A 283 32.81 -14.38 11.51
N GLN A 284 34.00 -14.79 11.05
CA GLN A 284 35.05 -15.41 11.87
C GLN A 284 35.77 -14.43 12.80
N ARG A 285 35.46 -13.13 12.70
CA ARG A 285 36.11 -12.02 13.41
C ARG A 285 37.61 -11.85 13.09
N ASP A 286 38.06 -12.34 11.93
CA ASP A 286 39.41 -12.10 11.41
C ASP A 286 39.42 -10.90 10.46
N MET A 287 39.69 -9.73 11.02
CA MET A 287 39.73 -8.47 10.27
C MET A 287 40.86 -8.42 9.25
N LYS A 288 41.97 -9.13 9.51
CA LYS A 288 43.14 -9.14 8.62
C LYS A 288 42.88 -9.98 7.39
N GLN A 289 42.21 -11.13 7.59
CA GLN A 289 41.71 -11.94 6.49
C GLN A 289 40.59 -11.21 5.73
N ALA A 290 39.69 -10.50 6.42
CA ALA A 290 38.64 -9.69 5.80
C ALA A 290 39.21 -8.59 4.88
N VAL A 291 40.19 -7.80 5.34
CA VAL A 291 40.83 -6.79 4.49
C VAL A 291 41.78 -7.38 3.44
N SER A 292 42.07 -8.69 3.46
CA SER A 292 43.03 -9.32 2.54
C SER A 292 42.57 -9.28 1.07
N VAL A 293 41.26 -9.23 0.81
CA VAL A 293 40.68 -9.19 -0.55
C VAL A 293 40.68 -7.79 -1.19
N PHE A 294 40.91 -6.75 -0.40
CA PHE A 294 40.92 -5.35 -0.86
C PHE A 294 42.31 -4.89 -1.30
N ALA A 295 42.33 -3.92 -2.22
CA ALA A 295 43.51 -3.18 -2.64
C ALA A 295 44.06 -2.30 -1.49
N GLN A 296 45.30 -1.82 -1.61
CA GLN A 296 45.92 -1.00 -0.56
C GLN A 296 45.28 0.40 -0.46
N ASP A 297 44.85 0.91 -1.60
CA ASP A 297 44.23 2.20 -1.90
C ASP A 297 42.70 2.11 -2.10
N VAL A 298 42.06 1.10 -1.48
CA VAL A 298 40.60 0.92 -1.52
C VAL A 298 39.85 2.17 -1.04
N GLU A 299 38.79 2.56 -1.75
CA GLU A 299 37.77 3.49 -1.26
C GLU A 299 36.52 2.71 -0.83
N TYR A 300 36.10 2.83 0.43
CA TYR A 300 34.98 2.08 0.99
C TYR A 300 33.96 3.01 1.65
N ASP A 301 32.74 3.08 1.12
CA ASP A 301 31.66 3.92 1.64
C ASP A 301 30.57 3.08 2.34
N ASP A 302 30.69 2.89 3.66
CA ASP A 302 29.52 2.48 4.45
C ASP A 302 28.63 3.70 4.68
N THR A 303 27.49 3.73 4.01
CA THR A 303 26.51 4.84 4.07
C THR A 303 25.93 5.08 5.47
N ALA A 304 26.15 4.17 6.43
CA ALA A 304 25.92 4.42 7.85
C ALA A 304 26.75 5.59 8.42
N PHE A 305 27.90 5.89 7.81
CA PHE A 305 28.92 6.81 8.32
C PHE A 305 29.07 8.07 7.44
N PRO A 306 29.44 9.21 8.05
CA PRO A 306 29.52 10.50 7.35
C PRO A 306 30.58 10.54 6.23
N VAL A 307 31.68 9.79 6.38
CA VAL A 307 32.88 9.89 5.54
C VAL A 307 33.31 8.49 5.09
N PRO A 308 33.57 8.25 3.78
CA PRO A 308 34.16 7.02 3.29
C PRO A 308 35.55 6.74 3.87
N PHE A 309 35.94 5.46 3.93
CA PHE A 309 37.25 5.01 4.36
C PHE A 309 38.18 4.86 3.16
N SER A 310 39.20 5.73 3.12
CA SER A 310 40.27 5.68 2.11
C SER A 310 41.47 4.90 2.65
N GLY A 311 41.86 3.86 1.92
CA GLY A 311 42.99 2.99 2.24
C GLY A 311 42.66 1.83 3.17
N LYS A 312 43.36 0.71 2.94
CA LYS A 312 43.15 -0.57 3.63
C LYS A 312 43.27 -0.50 5.15
N ASP A 313 44.21 0.27 5.66
CA ASP A 313 44.46 0.41 7.10
C ASP A 313 43.31 1.16 7.80
N ALA A 314 42.65 2.09 7.12
CA ALA A 314 41.48 2.80 7.62
C ALA A 314 40.26 1.87 7.69
N LEU A 315 40.08 1.05 6.65
CA LEU A 315 39.05 0.00 6.61
C LEU A 315 39.29 -1.04 7.71
N GLU A 316 40.50 -1.60 7.87
CA GLU A 316 40.80 -2.58 8.94
C GLU A 316 40.48 -2.00 10.32
N LYS A 317 40.88 -0.74 10.58
CA LYS A 317 40.58 -0.07 11.84
C LYS A 317 39.08 0.13 12.07
N HIS A 318 38.33 0.51 11.03
CA HIS A 318 36.88 0.66 11.13
C HIS A 318 36.19 -0.68 11.42
N LEU A 319 36.56 -1.73 10.69
CA LEU A 319 36.07 -3.09 10.88
C LEU A 319 36.33 -3.58 12.31
N ASN A 320 37.54 -3.41 12.86
CA ASN A 320 37.81 -3.76 14.27
C ASN A 320 36.87 -3.02 15.25
N ILE A 321 36.58 -1.73 15.05
CA ILE A 321 35.66 -0.96 15.90
C ILE A 321 34.23 -1.52 15.82
N CYS A 322 33.76 -1.87 14.62
CA CYS A 322 32.46 -2.52 14.44
C CYS A 322 32.42 -3.92 15.08
N ALA A 323 33.52 -4.68 15.02
CA ALA A 323 33.62 -6.03 15.57
C ALA A 323 33.61 -6.02 17.11
N GLU A 324 34.23 -5.02 17.75
CA GLU A 324 34.16 -4.79 19.21
C GLU A 324 32.76 -4.38 19.70
N ALA A 325 32.02 -3.62 18.88
CA ALA A 325 30.72 -3.07 19.26
C ALA A 325 29.55 -4.05 19.02
N MET A 326 29.68 -5.02 18.12
CA MET A 326 28.63 -5.98 17.79
C MET A 326 28.81 -7.31 18.53
N PRO A 327 27.74 -7.93 19.07
CA PRO A 327 27.80 -9.25 19.69
C PRO A 327 28.47 -10.29 18.78
N ALA A 328 29.25 -11.20 19.37
CA ALA A 328 29.94 -12.27 18.64
C ALA A 328 28.97 -13.25 17.95
N SER A 329 27.70 -13.30 18.38
CA SER A 329 26.64 -14.09 17.74
C SER A 329 26.18 -13.52 16.39
N PHE A 330 26.52 -12.28 16.06
CA PHE A 330 26.09 -11.64 14.80
C PHE A 330 26.93 -12.15 13.63
N ALA A 331 26.26 -12.63 12.59
CA ALA A 331 26.85 -13.06 11.33
C ALA A 331 26.12 -12.45 10.14
N PHE A 332 26.86 -11.99 9.14
CA PHE A 332 26.35 -11.48 7.87
C PHE A 332 26.20 -12.66 6.90
N ILE A 333 24.98 -12.90 6.45
CA ILE A 333 24.65 -13.97 5.50
C ILE A 333 24.43 -13.32 4.12
N VAL A 334 25.21 -13.75 3.13
CA VAL A 334 24.98 -13.37 1.73
C VAL A 334 23.79 -14.16 1.19
N ASP A 335 22.69 -13.47 0.92
CA ASP A 335 21.45 -14.03 0.38
C ASP A 335 21.58 -14.36 -1.10
N ASP A 336 22.15 -13.44 -1.88
CA ASP A 336 22.33 -13.60 -3.32
C ASP A 336 23.37 -12.64 -3.90
N LYS A 337 23.85 -12.92 -5.12
CA LYS A 337 24.83 -12.11 -5.86
C LYS A 337 24.54 -11.98 -7.35
N ILE A 338 25.10 -10.92 -7.92
CA ILE A 338 25.20 -10.61 -9.35
C ILE A 338 26.69 -10.40 -9.64
N ASP A 339 27.28 -11.20 -10.54
CA ASP A 339 28.72 -11.16 -10.82
C ASP A 339 28.95 -10.81 -12.30
N ALA A 340 29.25 -9.55 -12.57
CA ALA A 340 29.61 -9.06 -13.90
C ALA A 340 31.13 -8.99 -14.11
N GLY A 341 31.91 -9.79 -13.35
CA GLY A 341 33.37 -9.89 -13.43
C GLY A 341 34.10 -8.73 -12.77
N GLU A 342 34.10 -7.54 -13.38
CA GLU A 342 34.73 -6.33 -12.83
C GLU A 342 33.83 -5.64 -11.78
N LYS A 343 32.55 -5.98 -11.74
CA LYS A 343 31.57 -5.44 -10.77
C LYS A 343 30.74 -6.57 -10.18
N VAL A 344 30.64 -6.58 -8.86
CA VAL A 344 29.87 -7.58 -8.11
C VAL A 344 28.92 -6.87 -7.16
N MET A 345 27.63 -7.21 -7.22
CA MET A 345 26.61 -6.75 -6.28
C MET A 345 26.13 -7.94 -5.44
N VAL A 346 25.99 -7.75 -4.13
CA VAL A 346 25.55 -8.77 -3.18
C VAL A 346 24.45 -8.23 -2.28
N ARG A 347 23.45 -9.07 -2.01
CA ARG A 347 22.40 -8.82 -1.02
C ARG A 347 22.70 -9.65 0.23
N TRP A 348 22.49 -9.07 1.39
CA TRP A 348 22.79 -9.73 2.67
C TRP A 348 21.80 -9.35 3.78
N HIS A 349 21.81 -10.15 4.84
CA HIS A 349 21.15 -9.86 6.11
C HIS A 349 22.03 -10.25 7.29
N VAL A 350 21.69 -9.81 8.50
CA VAL A 350 22.40 -10.21 9.73
C VAL A 350 21.54 -11.20 10.52
N GLU A 351 22.11 -12.34 10.86
CA GLU A 351 21.55 -13.29 11.83
C GLU A 351 22.21 -13.12 13.20
N SER A 352 21.50 -13.52 14.26
CA SER A 352 22.09 -13.80 15.57
C SER A 352 21.69 -15.19 16.03
N ASN A 353 22.66 -16.08 16.26
CA ASN A 353 22.40 -17.49 16.61
C ASN A 353 21.48 -18.22 15.59
N SER A 354 21.64 -17.93 14.30
CA SER A 354 20.78 -18.45 13.21
C SER A 354 19.31 -18.01 13.25
N GLU A 355 19.01 -16.91 13.95
CA GLU A 355 17.74 -16.17 13.79
C GLU A 355 17.99 -14.85 13.04
N VAL A 356 17.23 -14.62 11.96
CA VAL A 356 17.30 -13.39 11.16
C VAL A 356 16.89 -12.16 11.99
N LEU A 357 17.77 -11.17 12.09
CA LEU A 357 17.47 -9.93 12.81
C LEU A 357 16.60 -9.00 11.94
N PRO A 358 15.48 -8.46 12.47
CA PRO A 358 14.64 -7.55 11.72
C PRO A 358 15.37 -6.22 11.43
N PHE A 359 15.15 -5.67 10.22
CA PHE A 359 15.72 -4.40 9.76
C PHE A 359 17.26 -4.37 9.66
N THR A 360 17.90 -5.53 9.47
CA THR A 360 19.35 -5.68 9.29
C THR A 360 19.76 -6.14 7.89
N ARG A 361 18.87 -5.98 6.90
CA ARG A 361 19.14 -6.33 5.51
C ARG A 361 19.90 -5.22 4.81
N GLY A 362 20.64 -5.56 3.78
CA GLY A 362 21.42 -4.60 3.00
C GLY A 362 21.79 -5.09 1.61
N CYS A 363 22.39 -4.18 0.86
CA CYS A 363 23.00 -4.45 -0.44
C CYS A 363 24.38 -3.77 -0.45
N SER A 364 25.37 -4.48 -0.97
CA SER A 364 26.71 -3.95 -1.20
C SER A 364 27.08 -4.14 -2.67
N TRP A 365 27.81 -3.20 -3.25
CA TRP A 365 28.48 -3.44 -4.53
C TRP A 365 29.95 -3.07 -4.48
N TYR A 366 30.71 -3.74 -5.33
CA TYR A 366 32.16 -3.74 -5.34
C TYR A 366 32.69 -3.63 -6.77
N THR A 367 33.77 -2.89 -6.94
CA THR A 367 34.57 -2.88 -8.17
C THR A 367 35.84 -3.69 -7.94
N ILE A 368 36.15 -4.58 -8.89
CA ILE A 368 37.27 -5.51 -8.82
C ILE A 368 38.25 -5.20 -9.95
N GLU A 369 39.49 -4.89 -9.60
CA GLU A 369 40.60 -4.74 -10.53
C GLU A 369 41.77 -5.62 -10.10
N ASN A 370 42.47 -6.23 -11.04
CA ASN A 370 43.66 -7.06 -10.77
C ASN A 370 43.44 -8.16 -9.71
N GLY A 371 42.21 -8.66 -9.55
CA GLY A 371 41.85 -9.67 -8.54
C GLY A 371 41.75 -9.13 -7.10
N LYS A 372 41.57 -7.82 -6.93
CA LYS A 372 41.33 -7.15 -5.64
C LYS A 372 40.16 -6.18 -5.73
N ILE A 373 39.46 -5.99 -4.63
CA ILE A 373 38.40 -4.98 -4.52
C ILE A 373 39.06 -3.59 -4.38
N THR A 374 38.80 -2.69 -5.33
CA THR A 374 39.31 -1.30 -5.35
C THR A 374 38.29 -0.29 -4.84
N SER A 375 36.99 -0.58 -4.97
CA SER A 375 35.90 0.24 -4.46
C SER A 375 34.81 -0.64 -3.83
N GLY A 376 34.22 -0.18 -2.74
CA GLY A 376 33.07 -0.80 -2.08
C GLY A 376 32.05 0.24 -1.61
N THR A 377 30.77 -0.09 -1.62
CA THR A 377 29.73 0.72 -0.97
C THR A 377 28.70 -0.19 -0.31
N ASP A 378 28.39 0.08 0.96
CA ASP A 378 27.39 -0.64 1.75
C ASP A 378 26.14 0.22 2.00
N LEU A 379 24.98 -0.37 1.76
CA LEU A 379 23.66 0.21 2.02
C LEU A 379 22.82 -0.73 2.89
N LYS A 380 22.32 -0.20 4.01
CA LYS A 380 21.53 -0.93 5.02
C LYS A 380 20.09 -0.42 5.10
N GLU A 381 19.15 -1.31 5.41
CA GLU A 381 17.74 -0.99 5.63
C GLU A 381 17.55 0.00 6.80
N PRO A 382 16.62 0.98 6.71
CA PRO A 382 16.32 1.88 7.81
C PRO A 382 15.74 1.16 9.05
N ALA A 383 16.37 1.36 10.20
CA ALA A 383 16.28 0.44 11.34
C ALA A 383 15.00 0.46 12.20
N VAL A 384 14.13 1.49 12.13
CA VAL A 384 12.96 1.60 13.04
C VAL A 384 11.73 2.26 12.43
N PHE A 385 11.89 3.32 11.62
CA PHE A 385 10.76 4.10 11.10
C PHE A 385 10.73 4.08 9.58
N LYS A 386 9.90 3.20 9.02
CA LYS A 386 9.58 3.16 7.59
C LYS A 386 8.64 4.32 7.25
N THR A 387 9.23 5.50 7.04
CA THR A 387 8.52 6.77 6.86
C THR A 387 8.05 7.01 5.43
N GLY A 388 8.48 6.21 4.44
CA GLY A 388 8.19 6.44 3.02
C GLY A 388 6.71 6.68 2.73
N GLY A 389 5.84 5.75 3.15
CA GLY A 389 4.38 5.90 2.96
C GLY A 389 3.76 7.12 3.66
N LEU A 390 4.33 7.60 4.77
CA LEU A 390 3.84 8.79 5.48
C LEU A 390 4.40 10.09 4.89
N SER A 391 5.67 10.12 4.48
CA SER A 391 6.25 11.26 3.75
C SER A 391 5.54 11.45 2.43
N LEU A 392 5.42 10.39 1.62
CA LEU A 392 4.68 10.44 0.35
C LEU A 392 3.23 10.88 0.52
N PHE A 393 2.57 10.49 1.61
CA PHE A 393 1.24 10.99 1.94
C PHE A 393 1.25 12.51 2.23
N ILE A 394 2.19 12.99 3.04
CA ILE A 394 2.33 14.42 3.38
C ILE A 394 2.72 15.24 2.14
N ASP A 395 3.68 14.76 1.35
CA ASP A 395 4.21 15.44 0.17
C ASP A 395 3.17 15.49 -0.97
N SER A 396 2.43 14.39 -1.20
CA SER A 396 1.29 14.35 -2.14
C SER A 396 0.13 15.24 -1.68
N PHE A 397 -0.11 15.32 -0.37
CA PHE A 397 -1.12 16.22 0.18
C PHE A 397 -0.69 17.69 0.03
N LEU A 398 0.57 18.03 0.33
CA LEU A 398 1.10 19.39 0.20
C LEU A 398 1.19 19.86 -1.25
N SER A 399 1.53 19.00 -2.22
CA SER A 399 1.49 19.36 -3.64
C SER A 399 0.06 19.67 -4.09
N LYS A 400 -0.90 18.81 -3.74
CA LYS A 400 -2.33 19.00 -4.03
C LYS A 400 -2.90 20.28 -3.40
N VAL A 401 -2.51 20.61 -2.17
CA VAL A 401 -2.87 21.88 -1.51
C VAL A 401 -2.24 23.10 -2.18
N LYS A 402 -1.01 23.00 -2.69
CA LYS A 402 -0.32 24.09 -3.40
C LYS A 402 -0.95 24.37 -4.76
N GLU A 403 -1.35 23.32 -5.48
CA GLU A 403 -2.01 23.42 -6.78
C GLU A 403 -3.47 23.92 -6.63
N GLU A 404 -4.18 23.45 -5.60
CA GLU A 404 -5.56 23.85 -5.31
C GLU A 404 -5.74 24.31 -3.86
N PRO A 405 -5.56 25.62 -3.56
CA PRO A 405 -5.65 26.13 -2.18
C PRO A 405 -7.04 25.96 -1.54
N ILE A 406 -8.09 25.72 -2.35
CA ILE A 406 -9.44 25.42 -1.85
C ILE A 406 -9.50 24.13 -1.02
N ARG A 407 -8.55 23.19 -1.21
CA ARG A 407 -8.42 21.96 -0.41
C ARG A 407 -8.03 22.20 1.05
N MET A 408 -7.58 23.42 1.39
CA MET A 408 -7.41 23.83 2.79
C MET A 408 -8.74 23.91 3.54
N ILE A 409 -9.89 24.07 2.86
CA ILE A 409 -11.21 24.13 3.52
C ILE A 409 -11.56 22.81 4.22
N PRO A 410 -11.67 21.65 3.53
CA PRO A 410 -11.93 20.37 4.20
C PRO A 410 -10.84 20.00 5.21
N THR A 411 -9.58 20.36 4.97
CA THR A 411 -8.47 20.14 5.92
C THR A 411 -8.65 20.93 7.22
N ALA A 412 -8.95 22.24 7.13
CA ALA A 412 -9.16 23.09 8.29
C ALA A 412 -10.44 22.68 9.05
N VAL A 413 -11.51 22.32 8.34
CA VAL A 413 -12.72 21.78 8.95
C VAL A 413 -12.44 20.44 9.63
N TRP A 414 -11.62 19.55 9.05
CA TRP A 414 -11.23 18.28 9.67
C TRP A 414 -10.38 18.48 10.92
N ALA A 415 -9.34 19.32 10.86
CA ALA A 415 -8.50 19.64 12.01
C ALA A 415 -9.34 20.26 13.14
N THR A 416 -10.28 21.15 12.80
CA THR A 416 -11.24 21.73 13.76
C THR A 416 -12.18 20.67 14.31
N TYR A 417 -12.73 19.79 13.48
CA TYR A 417 -13.63 18.71 13.88
C TYR A 417 -12.93 17.72 14.84
N ILE A 418 -11.73 17.24 14.49
CA ILE A 418 -10.94 16.37 15.34
C ILE A 418 -10.58 17.08 16.66
N TYR A 419 -10.15 18.34 16.62
CA TYR A 419 -9.87 19.11 17.84
C TYR A 419 -11.11 19.25 18.73
N VAL A 420 -12.25 19.65 18.15
CA VAL A 420 -13.51 19.88 18.86
C VAL A 420 -14.04 18.58 19.47
N VAL A 421 -14.11 17.48 18.71
CA VAL A 421 -14.68 16.21 19.16
C VAL A 421 -13.74 15.51 20.16
N PHE A 422 -12.44 15.41 19.86
CA PHE A 422 -11.54 14.55 20.65
C PHE A 422 -10.82 15.26 21.80
N PHE A 423 -10.52 16.56 21.68
CA PHE A 423 -9.59 17.26 22.59
C PHE A 423 -10.18 18.46 23.32
N SER A 424 -11.17 19.14 22.73
CA SER A 424 -11.75 20.37 23.30
C SER A 424 -12.69 20.08 24.47
N SER A 425 -12.62 20.90 25.52
CA SER A 425 -13.60 20.96 26.62
C SER A 425 -14.70 22.01 26.41
N TRP A 426 -14.68 22.74 25.29
CA TRP A 426 -15.61 23.85 25.01
C TRP A 426 -16.93 23.41 24.36
N PHE A 427 -16.95 22.23 23.74
CA PHE A 427 -18.12 21.65 23.09
C PHE A 427 -18.92 20.76 24.05
N TYR A 428 -20.20 20.53 23.75
CA TYR A 428 -21.11 19.73 24.57
C TYR A 428 -20.52 18.34 24.91
N GLY A 429 -20.77 17.89 26.15
CA GLY A 429 -20.23 16.65 26.72
C GLY A 429 -18.72 16.65 26.98
N LEU A 430 -18.22 15.57 27.59
CA LEU A 430 -16.80 15.36 27.86
C LEU A 430 -16.01 14.97 26.60
N PRO A 431 -14.72 15.30 26.49
CA PRO A 431 -13.88 14.93 25.34
C PRO A 431 -13.77 13.41 25.16
N ALA A 432 -13.55 12.98 23.91
CA ALA A 432 -13.48 11.56 23.54
C ALA A 432 -12.47 10.75 24.38
N THR A 433 -11.40 11.39 24.84
CA THR A 433 -10.35 10.84 25.70
C THR A 433 -10.79 10.61 27.16
N SER A 434 -11.95 11.13 27.56
CA SER A 434 -12.50 11.10 28.93
C SER A 434 -13.97 10.66 28.97
N LEU A 435 -14.44 9.97 27.92
CA LEU A 435 -15.82 9.46 27.87
C LEU A 435 -16.08 8.41 28.96
N GLU A 436 -17.22 8.54 29.61
CA GLU A 436 -17.72 7.57 30.57
C GLU A 436 -18.09 6.24 29.88
N VAL A 437 -18.06 5.15 30.65
CA VAL A 437 -18.46 3.82 30.15
C VAL A 437 -19.87 3.83 29.58
N ARG A 438 -20.78 4.61 30.17
CA ARG A 438 -22.18 4.77 29.73
C ARG A 438 -22.29 5.25 28.27
N THR A 439 -21.47 6.21 27.84
CA THR A 439 -21.48 6.71 26.45
C THR A 439 -21.01 5.64 25.46
N TRP A 440 -20.11 4.75 25.87
CA TRP A 440 -19.71 3.59 25.05
C TRP A 440 -20.82 2.54 24.93
N GLU A 441 -21.67 2.41 25.94
CA GLU A 441 -22.87 1.57 25.88
C GLU A 441 -23.92 2.16 24.94
N GLU A 442 -24.14 3.48 24.97
CA GLU A 442 -25.02 4.18 24.04
C GLU A 442 -24.57 4.06 22.57
N VAL A 443 -23.26 4.22 22.30
CA VAL A 443 -22.67 3.96 20.97
C VAL A 443 -22.87 2.50 20.53
N ARG A 444 -22.67 1.54 21.44
CA ARG A 444 -22.93 0.11 21.19
C ARG A 444 -24.40 -0.12 20.86
N ASP A 445 -25.30 0.49 21.59
CA ASP A 445 -26.73 0.22 21.52
C ASP A 445 -27.36 0.86 20.27
N LEU A 446 -26.95 2.08 19.91
CA LEU A 446 -27.22 2.67 18.59
C LEU A 446 -26.67 1.78 17.46
N SER A 447 -25.45 1.25 17.60
CA SER A 447 -24.86 0.32 16.62
C SER A 447 -25.65 -0.99 16.47
N LEU A 448 -26.32 -1.47 17.52
CA LEU A 448 -27.14 -2.68 17.46
C LEU A 448 -28.47 -2.42 16.72
N ASN A 449 -28.93 -1.17 16.68
CA ASN A 449 -30.13 -0.70 15.97
C ASN A 449 -29.81 -0.13 14.56
N PHE A 450 -28.77 -0.67 13.92
CA PHE A 450 -28.32 -0.28 12.57
C PHE A 450 -29.42 -0.45 11.50
N PHE A 451 -29.64 0.60 10.73
CA PHE A 451 -30.75 0.81 9.78
C PHE A 451 -32.14 0.44 10.35
N LEU A 452 -32.30 0.54 11.67
CA LEU A 452 -33.52 0.17 12.42
C LEU A 452 -33.98 -1.29 12.21
N VAL A 453 -33.14 -2.16 11.66
CA VAL A 453 -33.51 -3.54 11.30
C VAL A 453 -33.91 -4.36 12.52
N SER A 454 -33.10 -4.34 13.57
CA SER A 454 -33.33 -5.10 14.81
C SER A 454 -34.54 -4.62 15.63
N PRO A 455 -34.83 -3.31 15.83
CA PRO A 455 -36.03 -2.89 16.54
C PRO A 455 -37.31 -3.10 15.71
N ILE A 456 -37.26 -2.97 14.37
CA ILE A 456 -38.41 -3.28 13.49
C ILE A 456 -38.74 -4.78 13.51
N LEU A 457 -37.73 -5.65 13.54
CA LEU A 457 -37.90 -7.11 13.63
C LEU A 457 -38.15 -7.62 15.06
N GLY A 458 -38.15 -6.74 16.08
CA GLY A 458 -38.38 -7.13 17.48
C GLY A 458 -37.35 -8.13 18.03
N LEU A 459 -36.09 -8.03 17.60
CA LEU A 459 -35.07 -9.01 17.97
C LEU A 459 -34.72 -8.94 19.47
N PRO A 460 -34.45 -10.06 20.16
CA PRO A 460 -34.27 -10.10 21.61
C PRO A 460 -33.00 -9.39 22.11
N PHE A 461 -32.13 -8.95 21.20
CA PHE A 461 -30.93 -8.17 21.49
C PHE A 461 -31.07 -6.69 21.06
N ALA A 462 -32.24 -6.25 20.59
CA ALA A 462 -32.48 -4.87 20.18
C ALA A 462 -32.63 -3.97 21.42
N PRO A 463 -31.67 -3.09 21.74
CA PRO A 463 -31.78 -2.17 22.88
C PRO A 463 -32.88 -1.12 22.65
N VAL A 464 -33.39 -0.58 23.75
CA VAL A 464 -34.33 0.55 23.74
C VAL A 464 -33.54 1.83 23.96
N VAL A 465 -33.36 2.61 22.90
CA VAL A 465 -32.70 3.92 22.90
C VAL A 465 -33.73 5.02 22.61
N HIS A 466 -33.40 6.29 22.88
CA HIS A 466 -34.28 7.41 22.57
C HIS A 466 -34.57 7.46 21.06
N PRO A 467 -35.84 7.43 20.62
CA PRO A 467 -36.19 7.26 19.21
C PRO A 467 -35.66 8.40 18.33
N GLY A 468 -35.60 9.62 18.85
CA GLY A 468 -35.06 10.78 18.14
C GLY A 468 -33.57 10.64 17.83
N LEU A 469 -32.80 10.05 18.76
CA LEU A 469 -31.36 9.80 18.58
C LEU A 469 -31.13 8.64 17.60
N GLU A 470 -31.90 7.55 17.71
CA GLU A 470 -31.88 6.45 16.73
C GLU A 470 -32.21 6.93 15.32
N GLY A 471 -33.16 7.87 15.19
CA GLY A 471 -33.55 8.49 13.92
C GLY A 471 -32.44 9.34 13.31
N ILE A 472 -31.79 10.19 14.11
CA ILE A 472 -30.63 11.00 13.67
C ILE A 472 -29.47 10.09 13.24
N PHE A 473 -29.13 9.09 14.05
CA PHE A 473 -28.03 8.16 13.79
C PHE A 473 -28.24 7.36 12.50
N ASN A 474 -29.43 6.77 12.30
CA ASN A 474 -29.70 5.96 11.11
C ASN A 474 -29.90 6.80 9.84
N LEU A 475 -30.42 8.03 9.95
CA LEU A 475 -30.41 9.00 8.84
C LEU A 475 -28.98 9.31 8.40
N LEU A 476 -28.08 9.58 9.37
CA LEU A 476 -26.68 9.89 9.10
C LEU A 476 -25.93 8.73 8.44
N LEU A 477 -26.10 7.50 8.94
CA LEU A 477 -25.50 6.30 8.32
C LEU A 477 -26.04 6.03 6.92
N SER A 478 -27.34 6.22 6.71
CA SER A 478 -27.97 6.07 5.40
C SER A 478 -27.42 7.08 4.40
N TRP A 479 -27.19 8.33 4.83
CA TRP A 479 -26.51 9.35 4.04
C TRP A 479 -25.05 8.97 3.78
N ALA A 480 -24.31 8.49 4.79
CA ALA A 480 -22.94 8.00 4.63
C ALA A 480 -22.84 6.88 3.57
N ALA A 481 -23.81 5.96 3.55
CA ALA A 481 -23.86 4.88 2.57
C ALA A 481 -24.15 5.38 1.14
N MET A 482 -24.89 6.48 0.97
CA MET A 482 -25.11 7.11 -0.36
C MET A 482 -23.82 7.64 -0.99
N PHE A 483 -22.79 7.98 -0.21
CA PHE A 483 -21.48 8.33 -0.78
C PHE A 483 -20.85 7.14 -1.54
N GLY A 484 -21.29 5.89 -1.28
CA GLY A 484 -20.96 4.73 -2.10
C GLY A 484 -21.29 4.92 -3.59
N GLY A 485 -22.28 5.75 -3.93
CA GLY A 485 -22.62 6.10 -5.30
C GLY A 485 -21.51 6.84 -6.07
N PHE A 486 -20.44 7.29 -5.40
CA PHE A 486 -19.28 7.95 -6.00
C PHE A 486 -18.02 7.08 -6.06
N LEU A 487 -18.13 5.75 -5.85
CA LEU A 487 -16.98 4.84 -5.93
C LEU A 487 -16.19 4.91 -7.26
N SER A 488 -16.82 5.35 -8.36
CA SER A 488 -16.17 5.58 -9.67
C SER A 488 -15.18 6.76 -9.71
N ASP A 489 -15.09 7.56 -8.64
CA ASP A 489 -14.05 8.60 -8.49
C ASP A 489 -12.66 8.03 -8.21
N ASP A 490 -12.57 6.76 -7.79
CA ASP A 490 -11.34 6.04 -7.41
C ASP A 490 -11.18 4.77 -8.27
N ARG A 491 -10.14 4.72 -9.10
CA ARG A 491 -9.95 3.69 -10.15
C ARG A 491 -8.48 3.57 -10.57
N LYS A 492 -8.09 2.59 -11.39
CA LYS A 492 -6.67 2.41 -11.79
C LYS A 492 -6.16 3.60 -12.60
N SER A 493 -6.96 4.11 -13.54
CA SER A 493 -6.62 5.30 -14.35
C SER A 493 -6.61 6.63 -13.57
N LYS A 494 -7.10 6.65 -12.33
CA LYS A 494 -7.17 7.83 -11.45
C LYS A 494 -7.20 7.36 -9.97
N PRO A 495 -6.05 6.99 -9.40
CA PRO A 495 -5.98 6.51 -8.03
C PRO A 495 -6.10 7.67 -7.03
N ASN A 496 -6.94 7.53 -6.02
CA ASN A 496 -6.97 8.48 -4.91
C ASN A 496 -5.95 8.07 -3.82
N LEU A 497 -5.30 9.08 -3.21
CA LEU A 497 -4.34 8.85 -2.12
C LEU A 497 -5.00 8.16 -0.91
N PHE A 498 -6.26 8.49 -0.66
CA PHE A 498 -7.13 7.75 0.26
C PHE A 498 -8.27 7.08 -0.54
N PRO A 499 -8.31 5.75 -0.65
CA PRO A 499 -9.30 5.07 -1.50
C PRO A 499 -10.76 5.25 -1.04
N MET A 500 -11.69 5.31 -2.00
CA MET A 500 -13.08 5.69 -1.73
C MET A 500 -13.88 4.58 -1.02
N LEU A 501 -13.64 3.31 -1.35
CA LEU A 501 -14.34 2.19 -0.69
C LEU A 501 -14.01 2.10 0.82
N PRO A 502 -12.73 2.08 1.26
CA PRO A 502 -12.36 2.22 2.67
C PRO A 502 -12.91 3.48 3.33
N THR A 503 -12.99 4.60 2.60
CA THR A 503 -13.60 5.84 3.08
C THR A 503 -15.07 5.61 3.44
N VAL A 504 -15.89 5.13 2.51
CA VAL A 504 -17.33 4.90 2.72
C VAL A 504 -17.61 3.88 3.83
N VAL A 505 -16.77 2.84 3.97
CA VAL A 505 -16.84 1.90 5.10
C VAL A 505 -16.48 2.59 6.42
N GLY A 506 -15.41 3.39 6.46
CA GLY A 506 -15.02 4.17 7.65
C GLY A 506 -16.07 5.22 8.04
N MET A 507 -16.77 5.79 7.06
CA MET A 507 -17.89 6.71 7.28
C MET A 507 -19.07 6.06 8.01
N GLN A 508 -19.23 4.73 7.98
CA GLN A 508 -20.24 4.00 8.79
C GLN A 508 -19.91 3.96 10.29
N PHE A 509 -18.71 4.38 10.70
CA PHE A 509 -18.27 4.38 12.10
C PHE A 509 -17.88 5.77 12.61
N LEU A 510 -17.17 6.55 11.79
CA LEU A 510 -16.61 7.85 12.15
C LEU A 510 -16.83 8.92 11.06
N THR A 511 -17.80 8.70 10.17
CA THR A 511 -18.49 9.77 9.40
C THR A 511 -17.54 10.85 8.84
N SER A 512 -17.56 12.08 9.36
CA SER A 512 -16.74 13.19 8.83
C SER A 512 -15.24 13.02 9.02
N ALA A 513 -14.80 12.19 9.96
CA ALA A 513 -13.39 11.89 10.17
C ALA A 513 -12.76 11.15 8.97
N PHE A 514 -13.57 10.45 8.17
CA PHE A 514 -13.15 9.79 6.93
C PHE A 514 -13.49 10.61 5.68
N LEU A 515 -14.67 11.24 5.64
CA LEU A 515 -15.09 12.04 4.47
C LEU A 515 -14.16 13.22 4.19
N LEU A 516 -13.75 13.97 5.21
CA LEU A 516 -12.98 15.20 4.99
C LEU A 516 -11.53 14.94 4.53
N PRO A 517 -10.77 13.96 5.06
CA PRO A 517 -9.47 13.60 4.51
C PRO A 517 -9.56 13.07 3.08
N TYR A 518 -10.60 12.31 2.75
CA TYR A 518 -10.86 11.89 1.37
C TYR A 518 -11.05 13.11 0.45
N LEU A 519 -11.94 14.04 0.80
CA LEU A 519 -12.17 15.26 0.01
C LEU A 519 -10.93 16.16 -0.11
N ALA A 520 -10.05 16.16 0.89
CA ALA A 520 -8.81 16.92 0.87
C ALA A 520 -7.71 16.27 -0.01
N THR A 521 -7.74 14.94 -0.19
CA THR A 521 -6.66 14.16 -0.83
C THR A 521 -7.02 13.57 -2.20
N ARG A 522 -8.30 13.49 -2.54
CA ARG A 522 -8.79 12.99 -3.85
C ARG A 522 -8.29 13.82 -5.03
N SER A 523 -8.21 13.24 -6.23
CA SER A 523 -7.96 13.97 -7.48
C SER A 523 -9.29 14.41 -8.13
N ILE A 524 -9.25 15.47 -8.94
CA ILE A 524 -10.42 16.05 -9.64
C ILE A 524 -10.49 15.48 -11.07
N GLU A 525 -11.64 15.56 -11.74
CA GLU A 525 -11.73 15.25 -13.18
C GLU A 525 -11.46 16.50 -14.03
N ASP A 526 -10.37 16.51 -14.80
CA ASP A 526 -10.00 17.65 -15.65
C ASP A 526 -10.86 17.75 -16.94
N LYS A 527 -11.35 16.60 -17.42
CA LYS A 527 -12.11 16.50 -18.67
C LYS A 527 -13.59 16.78 -18.43
N LYS A 528 -14.22 17.57 -19.31
CA LYS A 528 -15.67 17.83 -19.29
C LYS A 528 -16.51 16.57 -19.50
N GLU A 529 -16.00 15.63 -20.28
CA GLU A 529 -16.55 14.29 -20.49
C GLU A 529 -15.43 13.28 -20.18
N ALA A 530 -15.49 12.69 -18.98
CA ALA A 530 -14.50 11.72 -18.51
C ALA A 530 -14.99 10.30 -18.83
N LYS A 531 -14.69 9.81 -20.04
CA LYS A 531 -14.94 8.41 -20.42
C LYS A 531 -14.05 7.46 -19.62
N LEU A 532 -14.64 6.42 -19.04
CA LEU A 532 -13.97 5.41 -18.23
C LEU A 532 -13.57 4.19 -19.08
N PRO A 533 -12.35 3.65 -18.94
CA PRO A 533 -12.00 2.34 -19.47
C PRO A 533 -12.93 1.25 -18.89
N GLN A 534 -13.32 0.26 -19.70
CA GLN A 534 -14.26 -0.77 -19.23
C GLN A 534 -13.64 -1.67 -18.14
N GLU A 535 -12.32 -1.85 -18.17
CA GLU A 535 -11.50 -2.56 -17.17
C GLU A 535 -11.46 -1.89 -15.78
N ASP A 536 -11.74 -0.58 -15.70
CA ASP A 536 -11.82 0.16 -14.42
C ASP A 536 -13.16 -0.07 -13.70
N ILE A 537 -14.19 -0.56 -14.39
CA ILE A 537 -15.54 -0.73 -13.85
C ILE A 537 -15.67 -2.07 -13.12
N THR A 538 -15.16 -2.11 -11.90
CA THR A 538 -15.28 -3.29 -11.03
C THR A 538 -16.75 -3.63 -10.69
N THR A 539 -17.01 -4.89 -10.35
CA THR A 539 -18.34 -5.35 -9.89
C THR A 539 -18.89 -4.52 -8.72
N VAL A 540 -18.00 -4.06 -7.82
CA VAL A 540 -18.39 -3.21 -6.68
C VAL A 540 -18.83 -1.83 -7.17
N ILE A 541 -18.10 -1.20 -8.09
CA ILE A 541 -18.50 0.08 -8.72
C ILE A 541 -19.87 -0.08 -9.40
N ARG A 542 -20.07 -1.13 -10.19
CA ARG A 542 -21.35 -1.40 -10.87
C ARG A 542 -22.51 -1.60 -9.90
N LEU A 543 -22.27 -2.26 -8.77
CA LEU A 543 -23.25 -2.48 -7.71
C LEU A 543 -23.64 -1.17 -7.01
N THR A 544 -22.65 -0.34 -6.66
CA THR A 544 -22.87 0.95 -5.98
C THR A 544 -23.32 2.07 -6.92
N ASP A 545 -23.06 1.97 -8.22
CA ASP A 545 -23.58 2.93 -9.21
C ASP A 545 -25.08 2.77 -9.45
N SER A 546 -25.66 1.63 -9.05
CA SER A 546 -27.06 1.29 -9.29
C SER A 546 -28.04 2.32 -8.70
N LYS A 547 -29.09 2.63 -9.48
CA LYS A 547 -30.21 3.51 -9.08
C LYS A 547 -30.99 2.99 -7.86
N ILE A 548 -30.80 1.71 -7.53
CA ILE A 548 -31.33 1.07 -6.33
C ILE A 548 -30.73 1.67 -5.07
N LEU A 549 -29.43 2.03 -5.06
CA LEU A 549 -28.76 2.56 -3.86
C LEU A 549 -29.43 3.84 -3.35
N GLY A 550 -29.67 4.81 -4.24
CA GLY A 550 -30.37 6.06 -3.89
C GLY A 550 -31.79 5.83 -3.39
N SER A 551 -32.50 4.86 -3.98
CA SER A 551 -33.87 4.48 -3.59
C SER A 551 -33.89 3.84 -2.20
N ALA A 552 -33.04 2.84 -1.97
CA ALA A 552 -32.95 2.08 -0.73
C ALA A 552 -32.53 2.97 0.44
N MET A 553 -31.50 3.81 0.26
CA MET A 553 -31.06 4.73 1.31
C MET A 553 -32.08 5.87 1.51
N GLY A 554 -32.70 6.38 0.45
CA GLY A 554 -33.82 7.32 0.57
C GLY A 554 -34.95 6.79 1.46
N ILE A 555 -35.32 5.51 1.30
CA ILE A 555 -36.31 4.83 2.16
C ILE A 555 -35.81 4.71 3.60
N VAL A 556 -34.57 4.22 3.83
CA VAL A 556 -34.01 4.04 5.19
C VAL A 556 -33.94 5.36 5.96
N GLY A 557 -33.41 6.43 5.35
CA GLY A 557 -33.34 7.74 6.02
C GLY A 557 -34.72 8.37 6.24
N THR A 558 -35.66 8.24 5.30
CA THR A 558 -37.05 8.70 5.50
C THR A 558 -37.73 7.92 6.64
N GLY A 559 -37.54 6.60 6.68
CA GLY A 559 -37.99 5.73 7.76
C GLY A 559 -37.35 6.09 9.11
N SER A 560 -36.10 6.55 9.11
CA SER A 560 -35.38 7.00 10.31
C SER A 560 -35.95 8.32 10.87
N ILE A 561 -36.32 9.26 9.99
CA ILE A 561 -37.06 10.48 10.38
C ILE A 561 -38.44 10.11 10.96
N PHE A 562 -39.17 9.22 10.29
CA PHE A 562 -40.47 8.74 10.77
C PHE A 562 -40.35 8.04 12.14
N TRP A 563 -39.34 7.20 12.32
CA TRP A 563 -39.04 6.52 13.59
C TRP A 563 -38.80 7.53 14.71
N GLY A 564 -37.93 8.53 14.49
CA GLY A 564 -37.65 9.55 15.50
C GLY A 564 -38.86 10.37 15.94
N LEU A 565 -39.83 10.57 15.04
CA LEU A 565 -41.06 11.32 15.33
C LEU A 565 -42.15 10.46 15.98
N PHE A 566 -42.30 9.19 15.60
CA PHE A 566 -43.50 8.40 15.89
C PHE A 566 -43.28 7.08 16.65
N ALA A 567 -42.06 6.50 16.64
CA ALA A 567 -41.81 5.23 17.34
C ALA A 567 -41.92 5.38 18.87
N ARG A 568 -42.20 4.26 19.57
CA ARG A 568 -42.19 4.15 21.04
C ARG A 568 -42.97 5.25 21.78
N PHE A 569 -44.22 5.52 21.34
CA PHE A 569 -45.07 6.56 21.94
C PHE A 569 -45.45 6.28 23.39
N GLU A 570 -45.58 5.01 23.76
CA GLU A 570 -45.93 4.58 25.12
C GLU A 570 -44.78 4.83 26.11
N ASP A 571 -43.52 4.66 25.68
CA ASP A 571 -42.33 4.78 26.53
C ASP A 571 -41.81 6.23 26.67
N PHE A 572 -41.87 7.02 25.59
CA PHE A 572 -41.25 8.35 25.50
C PHE A 572 -42.24 9.52 25.44
N GLY A 573 -43.55 9.25 25.48
CA GLY A 573 -44.59 10.28 25.52
C GLY A 573 -44.81 11.04 24.22
N ASP A 574 -45.34 12.26 24.34
CA ASP A 574 -45.75 13.08 23.20
C ASP A 574 -44.56 13.78 22.50
N LEU A 575 -44.84 14.40 21.34
CA LEU A 575 -43.80 15.01 20.50
C LEU A 575 -43.08 16.17 21.21
N ALA A 576 -43.78 16.95 22.04
CA ALA A 576 -43.19 18.07 22.77
C ALA A 576 -42.23 17.62 23.89
N THR A 577 -42.62 16.59 24.65
CA THR A 577 -41.77 15.97 25.67
C THR A 577 -40.53 15.32 25.04
N ARG A 578 -40.70 14.63 23.90
CA ARG A 578 -39.59 14.03 23.15
C ARG A 578 -38.62 15.02 22.56
N TYR A 579 -39.11 16.14 22.01
CA TYR A 579 -38.25 17.18 21.49
C TYR A 579 -37.39 17.80 22.61
N THR A 580 -38.00 18.09 23.76
CA THR A 580 -37.28 18.62 24.93
C THR A 580 -36.21 17.64 25.42
N SER A 581 -36.58 16.37 25.67
CA SER A 581 -35.62 15.35 26.11
C SER A 581 -34.52 15.04 25.09
N LEU A 582 -34.80 15.16 23.79
CA LEU A 582 -33.78 15.04 22.75
C LEU A 582 -32.78 16.19 22.79
N ILE A 583 -33.25 17.43 22.95
CA ILE A 583 -32.37 18.61 23.07
C ILE A 583 -31.52 18.54 24.34
N ASP A 584 -32.09 18.11 25.47
CA ASP A 584 -31.35 17.89 26.72
C ASP A 584 -30.26 16.82 26.53
N LEU A 585 -30.59 15.68 25.90
CA LEU A 585 -29.63 14.62 25.60
C LEU A 585 -28.50 15.12 24.69
N LEU A 586 -28.83 15.79 23.59
CA LEU A 586 -27.86 16.34 22.64
C LEU A 586 -26.98 17.45 23.26
N SER A 587 -27.46 18.15 24.29
CA SER A 587 -26.69 19.20 24.99
C SER A 587 -25.73 18.63 26.05
N ILE A 588 -25.93 17.37 26.46
CA ILE A 588 -25.12 16.70 27.49
C ILE A 588 -24.17 15.68 26.86
N ASP A 589 -24.63 14.92 25.85
CA ASP A 589 -23.82 13.90 25.18
C ASP A 589 -23.07 14.45 23.96
N ARG A 590 -21.77 14.16 23.93
CA ARG A 590 -20.89 14.54 22.82
C ARG A 590 -21.13 13.69 21.57
N VAL A 591 -21.50 12.43 21.72
CA VAL A 591 -21.71 11.53 20.58
C VAL A 591 -22.94 11.97 19.79
N GLY A 592 -24.09 12.15 20.45
CA GLY A 592 -25.32 12.64 19.84
C GLY A 592 -25.16 14.02 19.20
N SER A 593 -24.49 14.96 19.86
CA SER A 593 -24.22 16.28 19.26
C SER A 593 -23.26 16.21 18.06
N SER A 594 -22.29 15.28 18.06
CA SER A 594 -21.39 15.10 16.91
C SER A 594 -22.14 14.65 15.64
N PHE A 595 -23.22 13.86 15.76
CA PHE A 595 -24.05 13.47 14.61
C PHE A 595 -24.71 14.66 13.92
N LEU A 596 -25.07 15.72 14.66
CA LEU A 596 -25.60 16.95 14.05
C LEU A 596 -24.51 17.72 13.28
N VAL A 597 -23.28 17.72 13.80
CA VAL A 597 -22.11 18.30 13.11
C VAL A 597 -21.81 17.51 11.84
N ASP A 598 -21.90 16.18 11.87
CA ASP A 598 -21.75 15.33 10.69
C ASP A 598 -22.82 15.58 9.62
N LEU A 599 -24.10 15.69 10.00
CA LEU A 599 -25.18 16.02 9.07
C LEU A 599 -24.95 17.39 8.40
N ALA A 600 -24.42 18.37 9.14
CA ALA A 600 -24.05 19.67 8.59
C ALA A 600 -22.85 19.56 7.63
N ILE A 601 -21.81 18.81 7.98
CA ILE A 601 -20.64 18.55 7.12
C ILE A 601 -21.07 17.84 5.83
N PHE A 602 -21.90 16.79 5.92
CA PHE A 602 -22.42 16.09 4.74
C PHE A 602 -23.25 17.04 3.86
N GLY A 603 -24.11 17.86 4.45
CA GLY A 603 -24.89 18.88 3.72
C GLY A 603 -24.03 19.90 2.97
N LEU A 604 -22.94 20.36 3.58
CA LEU A 604 -22.01 21.35 3.00
C LEU A 604 -21.10 20.74 1.92
N PHE A 605 -20.62 19.51 2.12
CA PHE A 605 -19.56 18.93 1.29
C PHE A 605 -20.02 17.89 0.27
N GLN A 606 -21.25 17.34 0.35
CA GLN A 606 -21.76 16.39 -0.66
C GLN A 606 -21.65 16.92 -2.09
N GLY A 607 -21.84 18.24 -2.29
CA GLY A 607 -21.78 18.87 -3.60
C GLY A 607 -20.41 18.81 -4.27
N TRP A 608 -19.33 18.62 -3.52
CA TRP A 608 -17.95 18.56 -4.04
C TRP A 608 -17.67 17.30 -4.86
N LEU A 609 -18.50 16.26 -4.76
CA LEU A 609 -18.38 15.02 -5.56
C LEU A 609 -19.32 15.02 -6.77
N VAL A 610 -20.41 15.79 -6.71
CA VAL A 610 -21.45 15.85 -7.75
C VAL A 610 -20.89 16.42 -9.07
N ASP A 611 -19.98 17.40 -9.00
CA ASP A 611 -19.39 18.00 -10.20
C ASP A 611 -18.54 17.02 -11.01
N ASP A 612 -17.75 16.20 -10.34
CA ASP A 612 -16.90 15.20 -11.01
C ASP A 612 -17.71 13.99 -11.47
N ASP A 613 -18.75 13.59 -10.71
CA ASP A 613 -19.69 12.55 -11.14
C ASP A 613 -20.54 12.97 -12.35
N ALA A 614 -20.89 14.26 -12.46
CA ALA A 614 -21.57 14.80 -13.64
C ALA A 614 -20.68 14.72 -14.90
N LYS A 615 -19.40 15.09 -14.80
CA LYS A 615 -18.42 14.98 -15.90
C LYS A 615 -18.23 13.54 -16.39
N ARG A 616 -18.20 12.55 -15.47
CA ARG A 616 -18.13 11.11 -15.80
C ARG A 616 -19.37 10.57 -16.52
N ARG A 617 -20.48 11.32 -16.50
CA ARG A 617 -21.78 10.95 -17.10
C ARG A 617 -22.17 11.84 -18.28
N GLY A 618 -21.31 12.77 -18.71
CA GLY A 618 -21.62 13.78 -19.74
C GLY A 618 -22.78 14.70 -19.35
N MET A 619 -23.05 14.85 -18.04
CA MET A 619 -24.14 15.67 -17.52
C MET A 619 -23.66 17.09 -17.24
N ASP A 620 -24.53 18.07 -17.48
CA ASP A 620 -24.27 19.44 -17.05
C ASP A 620 -24.29 19.54 -15.51
N SER A 621 -23.15 19.95 -14.94
CA SER A 621 -22.96 20.36 -13.54
C SER A 621 -23.97 21.39 -13.01
N ASN A 622 -24.63 22.15 -13.91
CA ASN A 622 -25.66 23.13 -13.61
C ASN A 622 -27.10 22.64 -13.85
N SER A 623 -27.29 21.38 -14.24
CA SER A 623 -28.61 20.75 -14.37
C SER A 623 -29.39 20.81 -13.05
N ALA A 624 -30.73 20.78 -13.14
CA ALA A 624 -31.60 20.79 -11.97
C ALA A 624 -31.30 19.63 -11.00
N LEU A 625 -30.94 18.46 -11.52
CA LEU A 625 -30.59 17.28 -10.72
C LEU A 625 -29.25 17.45 -9.98
N ALA A 626 -28.22 17.98 -10.66
CA ALA A 626 -26.93 18.26 -10.02
C ALA A 626 -27.06 19.37 -8.96
N LYS A 627 -27.87 20.41 -9.21
CA LYS A 627 -28.19 21.45 -8.22
C LYS A 627 -28.95 20.91 -7.03
N ALA A 628 -29.91 20.00 -7.23
CA ALA A 628 -30.60 19.33 -6.12
C ALA A 628 -29.61 18.57 -5.24
N ALA A 629 -28.71 17.77 -5.83
CA ALA A 629 -27.67 17.04 -5.09
C ALA A 629 -26.73 17.93 -4.28
N LYS A 630 -26.37 19.11 -4.81
CA LYS A 630 -25.49 20.08 -4.15
C LYS A 630 -26.16 20.81 -2.99
N TYR A 631 -27.40 21.25 -3.17
CA TYR A 631 -28.04 22.25 -2.29
C TYR A 631 -29.21 21.73 -1.46
N ILE A 632 -29.69 20.50 -1.68
CA ILE A 632 -30.76 19.88 -0.89
C ILE A 632 -30.15 18.72 -0.07
N PRO A 633 -29.86 18.92 1.23
CA PRO A 633 -29.45 17.89 2.17
C PRO A 633 -30.23 16.58 2.04
N PHE A 634 -29.52 15.46 2.05
CA PHE A 634 -30.04 14.09 1.97
C PHE A 634 -30.90 13.76 0.72
N PHE A 635 -32.10 14.33 0.62
CA PHE A 635 -33.08 14.04 -0.43
C PHE A 635 -32.60 14.45 -1.82
N GLY A 636 -31.82 15.52 -1.94
CA GLY A 636 -31.24 15.93 -3.22
C GLY A 636 -30.26 14.90 -3.77
N LEU A 637 -29.38 14.39 -2.89
CA LEU A 637 -28.43 13.34 -3.23
C LEU A 637 -29.14 12.01 -3.53
N ALA A 638 -30.11 11.59 -2.71
CA ALA A 638 -30.91 10.39 -2.96
C ALA A 638 -31.59 10.45 -4.35
N THR A 639 -32.25 11.57 -4.66
CA THR A 639 -32.90 11.80 -5.96
C THR A 639 -31.90 11.79 -7.11
N TYR A 640 -30.72 12.38 -6.92
CA TYR A 640 -29.65 12.37 -7.92
C TYR A 640 -29.14 10.95 -8.21
N LEU A 641 -28.85 10.15 -7.18
CA LEU A 641 -28.42 8.76 -7.35
C LEU A 641 -29.50 7.89 -8.02
N MET A 642 -30.78 8.18 -7.80
CA MET A 642 -31.90 7.49 -8.45
C MET A 642 -32.06 7.85 -9.94
N LEU A 643 -31.82 9.12 -10.32
CA LEU A 643 -32.20 9.66 -11.63
C LEU A 643 -31.02 10.02 -12.55
N ARG A 644 -29.78 9.94 -12.07
CA ARG A 644 -28.58 10.24 -12.88
C ARG A 644 -28.43 9.30 -14.08
N SER A 645 -27.74 9.79 -15.10
CA SER A 645 -27.35 9.02 -16.28
C SER A 645 -26.35 7.91 -15.93
N GLU A 646 -26.19 6.94 -16.81
CA GLU A 646 -25.16 5.91 -16.69
C GLU A 646 -23.76 6.51 -16.95
N LEU A 647 -22.72 5.82 -16.48
CA LEU A 647 -21.33 6.24 -16.68
C LEU A 647 -20.95 6.17 -18.17
N LEU A 648 -20.18 7.15 -18.64
CA LEU A 648 -19.62 7.12 -19.99
C LEU A 648 -18.48 6.10 -20.02
N VAL A 649 -18.65 5.02 -20.79
CA VAL A 649 -17.61 4.02 -21.03
C VAL A 649 -16.89 4.35 -22.35
N ALA A 650 -15.58 4.11 -22.42
CA ALA A 650 -14.82 4.17 -23.67
C ALA A 650 -15.11 2.90 -24.49
N GLU A 651 -15.36 3.07 -25.80
CA GLU A 651 -15.41 1.96 -26.76
C GLU A 651 -13.98 1.45 -27.03
N GLU A 652 -13.81 0.13 -27.18
CA GLU A 652 -12.53 -0.57 -27.46
C GLU A 652 -11.96 -0.32 -28.87
#